data_AF-A0A952N145-F1
#
_entry.id   AF-A0A952N145-F1
#
_cell.length_a   1.000
_cell.length_b   1.000
_cell.length_c   1.000
_cell.angle_alpha   90.00
_cell.angle_beta   90.00
_cell.angle_gamma   90.00
#
_symmetry.space_group_name_H-M   'P 1'
#
loop_
_entity.id
_entity.type
_entity.pdbx_description
1 polymer ?
#
loop_
_entity_poly.entity_id
_entity_poly.type
_entity_poly.pdbx_seq_one_letter_code
_entity_poly.pdbx_strand_id
1 'polypeptide(L)'
;MPKKKCFLKKGINILLLLFICSVTVTAQTRALDSLQAIIAQQKKDTVYFEALTRLGIEYELINSKQAIYYFRKNIEESGKNQNKSTGVAALRLVAVYSASGINDSTEYYLALASEVVEKHPDNIKLKADYHRTYGVHLNRIGNRWEALAQYNEISKLDTSIINKADIAGNYLNISNVYGGLDMTEERIDATFKSLAIFEEIQNQLGISFCYNTLGIIYYNQKDYIKAEEWYLKSLALREQLDNKPAIAVALNNLGNVAMDTERYDEALNYFQRSMEINKSMSTHLNTAHNHINTGKVYQKKGESDKALFHFTEAKNIIETLPGTPDILFVLAEIGRIYSEMGQKHRAEATLNEALETAMQRNSMADMRRVYSFLKDHYESTGQYKRAFESQRLYFQIKDSLESQELKFKINNLESKYEFGKKEAEVELLKAERERDQLLLEKQRGRQFVIFLILIFAILTGGLLINRYRVLNRTRRQLELEKMRSVIARDLHDDLGSALSSINIISQVALNEKNGEGENYYQRINEQSSRMMESMSDIVWSINPNNDSLEQVLVKMKEFTAEILEPKDIAYHFREDDAISGIRLDVDKRKNLFLVFKEIINNAAKYSESKNVTIILLATATSLTLSVNDDGKGFDPAEVKPGNGLRNMADRAKAMNAIIHRESSPGKGTQIRLEIPLV
;
A
#
# COMPACT_ATOMS: atom_id res chain seq x y z
N MET A 1 -86.89 18.83 -6.64
CA MET A 1 -85.93 18.15 -7.55
C MET A 1 -84.49 18.61 -7.24
N PRO A 2 -83.48 17.75 -7.45
CA PRO A 2 -82.26 17.69 -6.62
C PRO A 2 -80.93 17.89 -7.40
N LYS A 3 -79.79 17.93 -6.67
CA LYS A 3 -78.54 17.13 -6.86
C LYS A 3 -77.40 17.71 -5.99
N LYS A 4 -76.96 17.06 -4.90
CA LYS A 4 -75.92 15.99 -4.78
C LYS A 4 -74.56 16.29 -5.45
N LYS A 5 -73.52 16.48 -4.60
CA LYS A 5 -72.09 16.06 -4.68
C LYS A 5 -71.33 16.93 -3.65
N CYS A 6 -70.39 16.50 -2.81
CA CYS A 6 -69.49 15.36 -2.82
C CYS A 6 -68.98 15.12 -1.38
N PHE A 7 -69.37 14.00 -0.75
CA PHE A 7 -68.73 13.45 0.45
C PHE A 7 -68.00 12.18 -0.01
N LEU A 8 -66.75 12.28 -0.45
CA LEU A 8 -65.91 11.11 -0.73
C LEU A 8 -64.44 11.56 -0.92
N LYS A 9 -63.74 11.82 0.20
CA LYS A 9 -62.26 11.91 0.21
C LYS A 9 -61.61 11.64 1.58
N LYS A 10 -62.25 10.81 2.42
CA LYS A 10 -61.67 10.28 3.68
C LYS A 10 -61.54 8.74 3.73
N GLY A 11 -61.80 8.03 2.62
CA GLY A 11 -61.79 6.56 2.58
C GLY A 11 -60.56 5.90 1.94
N ILE A 12 -59.61 6.65 1.38
CA ILE A 12 -58.53 6.06 0.55
C ILE A 12 -57.25 5.77 1.35
N ASN A 13 -56.99 6.47 2.46
CA ASN A 13 -55.80 6.19 3.30
C ASN A 13 -56.00 4.99 4.25
N ILE A 14 -57.22 4.66 4.64
CA ILE A 14 -57.50 3.49 5.50
C ILE A 14 -57.40 2.19 4.70
N LEU A 15 -57.80 2.20 3.41
CA LEU A 15 -57.68 1.03 2.55
C LEU A 15 -56.23 0.73 2.17
N LEU A 16 -55.39 1.74 1.93
CA LEU A 16 -53.97 1.53 1.62
C LEU A 16 -53.19 1.01 2.84
N LEU A 17 -53.51 1.49 4.06
CA LEU A 17 -52.94 0.99 5.32
C LEU A 17 -53.40 -0.44 5.64
N LEU A 18 -54.68 -0.79 5.43
CA LEU A 18 -55.17 -2.16 5.54
C LEU A 18 -54.57 -3.08 4.46
N PHE A 19 -54.31 -2.57 3.26
CA PHE A 19 -53.65 -3.32 2.19
C PHE A 19 -52.16 -3.53 2.50
N ILE A 20 -51.46 -2.53 3.03
CA ILE A 20 -50.05 -2.65 3.45
C ILE A 20 -49.93 -3.58 4.67
N CYS A 21 -50.79 -3.47 5.68
CA CYS A 21 -50.83 -4.40 6.82
C CYS A 21 -51.19 -5.84 6.40
N SER A 22 -52.14 -6.02 5.48
CA SER A 22 -52.49 -7.36 5.00
C SER A 22 -51.40 -7.94 4.09
N VAL A 23 -50.70 -7.13 3.30
CA VAL A 23 -49.55 -7.57 2.49
C VAL A 23 -48.34 -7.91 3.36
N THR A 24 -48.05 -7.14 4.43
CA THR A 24 -46.94 -7.46 5.35
C THR A 24 -47.23 -8.69 6.20
N VAL A 25 -48.46 -8.82 6.72
CA VAL A 25 -48.88 -10.03 7.47
C VAL A 25 -48.88 -11.25 6.56
N THR A 26 -49.38 -11.15 5.32
CA THR A 26 -49.37 -12.28 4.37
C THR A 26 -47.97 -12.62 3.84
N ALA A 27 -47.07 -11.63 3.71
CA ALA A 27 -45.67 -11.88 3.37
C ALA A 27 -44.91 -12.54 4.52
N GLN A 28 -45.16 -12.11 5.76
CA GLN A 28 -44.53 -12.67 6.95
C GLN A 28 -45.03 -14.10 7.25
N THR A 29 -46.34 -14.37 7.10
CA THR A 29 -46.87 -15.75 7.24
C THR A 29 -46.31 -16.67 6.16
N ARG A 30 -46.22 -16.21 4.90
CA ARG A 30 -45.56 -16.99 3.83
C ARG A 30 -44.08 -17.28 4.09
N ALA A 31 -43.35 -16.34 4.69
CA ALA A 31 -41.95 -16.53 5.08
C ALA A 31 -41.81 -17.56 6.21
N LEU A 32 -42.67 -17.50 7.22
CA LEU A 32 -42.75 -18.49 8.32
C LEU A 32 -43.06 -19.89 7.79
N ASP A 33 -44.07 -20.01 6.93
CA ASP A 33 -44.48 -21.29 6.32
C ASP A 33 -43.34 -21.91 5.48
N SER A 34 -42.61 -21.07 4.73
CA SER A 34 -41.45 -21.49 3.95
C SER A 34 -40.30 -22.00 4.82
N LEU A 35 -39.98 -21.30 5.91
CA LEU A 35 -38.94 -21.72 6.87
C LEU A 35 -39.33 -23.02 7.57
N GLN A 36 -40.59 -23.16 7.97
CA GLN A 36 -41.10 -24.38 8.57
C GLN A 36 -41.05 -25.57 7.61
N ALA A 37 -41.36 -25.36 6.32
CA ALA A 37 -41.27 -26.40 5.30
C ALA A 37 -39.82 -26.88 5.08
N ILE A 38 -38.83 -26.00 5.19
CA ILE A 38 -37.40 -26.37 5.14
C ILE A 38 -37.02 -27.23 6.37
N ILE A 39 -37.47 -26.82 7.56
CA ILE A 39 -37.21 -27.55 8.81
C ILE A 39 -37.90 -28.92 8.81
N ALA A 40 -39.10 -29.03 8.23
CA ALA A 40 -39.84 -30.28 8.14
C ALA A 40 -39.10 -31.37 7.34
N GLN A 41 -38.21 -30.99 6.43
CA GLN A 41 -37.40 -31.93 5.65
C GLN A 41 -36.28 -32.61 6.46
N GLN A 42 -35.94 -32.09 7.66
CA GLN A 42 -34.97 -32.65 8.60
C GLN A 42 -33.60 -33.06 8.00
N LYS A 43 -33.15 -32.37 6.95
CA LYS A 43 -31.88 -32.68 6.26
C LYS A 43 -30.63 -32.39 7.10
N LYS A 44 -30.76 -31.57 8.15
CA LYS A 44 -29.67 -31.17 9.08
C LYS A 44 -28.40 -30.65 8.37
N ASP A 45 -28.58 -29.97 7.24
CA ASP A 45 -27.55 -29.27 6.51
C ASP A 45 -27.46 -27.79 6.96
N THR A 46 -26.54 -27.02 6.38
CA THR A 46 -26.38 -25.59 6.72
C THR A 46 -27.67 -24.79 6.53
N VAL A 47 -28.46 -25.12 5.50
CA VAL A 47 -29.72 -24.43 5.19
C VAL A 47 -30.77 -24.70 6.28
N TYR A 48 -30.84 -25.94 6.77
CA TYR A 48 -31.69 -26.30 7.90
C TYR A 48 -31.37 -25.48 9.16
N PHE A 49 -30.09 -25.35 9.52
CA PHE A 49 -29.68 -24.58 10.68
C PHE A 49 -29.91 -23.07 10.49
N GLU A 50 -29.62 -22.52 9.32
CA GLU A 50 -29.95 -21.13 9.00
C GLU A 50 -31.47 -20.88 9.09
N ALA A 51 -32.29 -21.84 8.65
CA ALA A 51 -33.75 -21.75 8.75
C ALA A 51 -34.23 -21.76 10.21
N LEU A 52 -33.66 -22.62 11.07
CA LEU A 52 -33.96 -22.62 12.51
C LEU A 52 -33.65 -21.26 13.16
N THR A 53 -32.47 -20.70 12.87
CA THR A 53 -32.07 -19.40 13.45
C THR A 53 -32.95 -18.27 12.94
N ARG A 54 -33.27 -18.23 11.64
CA ARG A 54 -34.19 -17.23 11.07
C ARG A 54 -35.59 -17.35 11.65
N LEU A 55 -36.09 -18.57 11.81
CA LEU A 55 -37.39 -18.81 12.41
C LEU A 55 -37.41 -18.35 13.87
N GLY A 56 -36.34 -18.60 14.62
CA GLY A 56 -36.17 -18.06 15.96
C GLY A 56 -36.24 -16.53 16.00
N ILE A 57 -35.55 -15.84 15.07
CA ILE A 57 -35.57 -14.37 14.95
C ILE A 57 -36.99 -13.85 14.65
N GLU A 58 -37.72 -14.47 13.73
CA GLU A 58 -39.11 -14.08 13.43
C GLU A 58 -40.01 -14.23 14.66
N TYR A 59 -39.78 -15.25 15.49
CA TYR A 59 -40.53 -15.44 16.73
C TYR A 59 -40.08 -14.54 17.88
N GLU A 60 -38.93 -13.83 17.83
CA GLU A 60 -38.46 -12.99 18.94
C GLU A 60 -39.51 -11.94 19.36
N LEU A 61 -40.20 -11.35 18.38
CA LEU A 61 -41.21 -10.30 18.61
C LEU A 61 -42.62 -10.85 18.85
N ILE A 62 -42.87 -12.13 18.52
CA ILE A 62 -44.21 -12.73 18.52
C ILE A 62 -44.37 -13.69 19.70
N ASN A 63 -43.38 -14.56 19.93
CA ASN A 63 -43.40 -15.59 20.96
C ASN A 63 -41.97 -15.95 21.39
N SER A 64 -41.51 -15.32 22.47
CA SER A 64 -40.16 -15.51 23.01
C SER A 64 -39.84 -16.96 23.40
N LYS A 65 -40.83 -17.73 23.88
CA LYS A 65 -40.64 -19.16 24.20
C LYS A 65 -40.32 -19.96 22.93
N GLN A 66 -41.04 -19.66 21.85
CA GLN A 66 -40.82 -20.31 20.57
C GLN A 66 -39.47 -19.89 19.94
N ALA A 67 -39.09 -18.62 20.09
CA ALA A 67 -37.77 -18.14 19.67
C ALA A 67 -36.64 -18.92 20.38
N ILE A 68 -36.70 -19.00 21.72
CA ILE A 68 -35.74 -19.77 22.54
C ILE A 68 -35.70 -21.23 22.10
N TYR A 69 -36.86 -21.85 21.84
CA TYR A 69 -36.94 -23.23 21.37
C TYR A 69 -36.15 -23.42 20.07
N TYR A 70 -36.35 -22.59 19.04
CA TYR A 70 -35.64 -22.75 17.78
C TYR A 70 -34.14 -22.46 17.88
N PHE A 71 -33.72 -21.50 18.71
CA PHE A 71 -32.30 -21.25 18.96
C PHE A 71 -31.63 -22.43 19.68
N ARG A 72 -32.26 -22.97 20.73
CA ARG A 72 -31.76 -24.17 21.42
C ARG A 72 -31.72 -25.38 20.50
N LYS A 73 -32.78 -25.59 19.71
CA LYS A 73 -32.84 -26.68 18.73
C LYS A 73 -31.71 -26.59 17.71
N ASN A 74 -31.38 -25.38 17.22
CA ASN A 74 -30.24 -25.19 16.33
C ASN A 74 -28.94 -25.68 17.01
N ILE A 75 -28.68 -25.21 18.24
CA ILE A 75 -27.47 -25.54 18.99
C ILE A 75 -27.39 -27.05 19.26
N GLU A 76 -28.44 -27.64 19.80
CA GLU A 76 -28.50 -29.06 20.15
C GLU A 76 -28.31 -29.98 18.93
N GLU A 77 -28.99 -29.69 17.82
CA GLU A 77 -28.91 -30.53 16.62
C GLU A 77 -27.64 -30.30 15.79
N SER A 78 -26.97 -29.15 15.94
CA SER A 78 -25.71 -28.86 15.25
C SER A 78 -24.55 -29.70 15.79
N GLY A 79 -24.62 -30.16 17.05
CA GLY A 79 -23.62 -31.01 17.68
C GLY A 79 -22.20 -30.45 17.54
N LYS A 80 -21.28 -31.24 16.98
CA LYS A 80 -19.87 -30.83 16.75
C LYS A 80 -19.65 -30.02 15.47
N ASN A 81 -20.62 -29.98 14.54
CA ASN A 81 -20.47 -29.30 13.24
C ASN A 81 -20.61 -27.78 13.35
N GLN A 82 -21.12 -27.27 14.49
CA GLN A 82 -21.21 -25.85 14.90
C GLN A 82 -20.88 -24.84 13.79
N ASN A 83 -21.90 -24.44 13.04
CA ASN A 83 -21.72 -23.51 11.93
C ASN A 83 -21.99 -22.05 12.36
N LYS A 84 -21.73 -21.09 11.48
CA LYS A 84 -22.01 -19.65 11.72
C LYS A 84 -23.42 -19.37 12.30
N SER A 85 -24.45 -20.11 11.89
CA SER A 85 -25.83 -19.90 12.36
C SER A 85 -26.05 -20.35 13.81
N THR A 86 -25.25 -21.32 14.27
CA THR A 86 -25.17 -21.75 15.67
C THR A 86 -24.59 -20.65 16.55
N GLY A 87 -23.54 -19.96 16.09
CA GLY A 87 -22.99 -18.79 16.76
C GLY A 87 -24.03 -17.67 16.89
N VAL A 88 -24.77 -17.38 15.83
CA VAL A 88 -25.87 -16.39 15.88
C VAL A 88 -26.96 -16.81 16.86
N ALA A 89 -27.40 -18.07 16.84
CA ALA A 89 -28.41 -18.59 17.78
C ALA A 89 -27.94 -18.48 19.24
N ALA A 90 -26.68 -18.81 19.52
CA ALA A 90 -26.08 -18.66 20.84
C ALA A 90 -26.08 -17.21 21.31
N LEU A 91 -25.68 -16.26 20.45
CA LEU A 91 -25.71 -14.83 20.76
C LEU A 91 -27.13 -14.31 21.03
N ARG A 92 -28.15 -14.81 20.32
CA ARG A 92 -29.56 -14.48 20.62
C ARG A 92 -29.98 -14.99 22.00
N LEU A 93 -29.58 -16.21 22.37
CA LEU A 93 -29.83 -16.73 23.72
C LEU A 93 -29.09 -15.93 24.80
N VAL A 94 -27.85 -15.50 24.56
CA VAL A 94 -27.13 -14.59 25.45
C VAL A 94 -27.93 -13.33 25.70
N ALA A 95 -28.43 -12.68 24.65
CA ALA A 95 -29.21 -11.44 24.78
C ALA A 95 -30.46 -11.63 25.66
N VAL A 96 -31.16 -12.76 25.48
CA VAL A 96 -32.37 -13.13 26.23
C VAL A 96 -32.07 -13.46 27.69
N TYR A 97 -31.09 -14.32 27.96
CA TYR A 97 -30.73 -14.73 29.33
C TYR A 97 -30.10 -13.59 30.12
N SER A 98 -29.25 -12.80 29.47
CA SER A 98 -28.68 -11.60 30.08
C SER A 98 -29.77 -10.58 30.42
N ALA A 99 -30.81 -10.44 29.60
CA ALA A 99 -31.92 -9.53 29.90
C ALA A 99 -32.78 -10.03 31.07
N SER A 100 -32.81 -11.35 31.25
CA SER A 100 -33.52 -12.02 32.35
C SER A 100 -32.68 -12.14 33.63
N GLY A 101 -31.43 -11.67 33.63
CA GLY A 101 -30.51 -11.77 34.78
C GLY A 101 -30.00 -13.20 35.06
N ILE A 102 -30.13 -14.13 34.12
CA ILE A 102 -29.69 -15.52 34.28
C ILE A 102 -28.23 -15.63 33.81
N ASN A 103 -27.29 -15.37 34.72
CA ASN A 103 -25.86 -15.26 34.38
C ASN A 103 -25.22 -16.59 33.96
N ASP A 104 -25.51 -17.71 34.63
CA ASP A 104 -24.90 -19.01 34.30
C ASP A 104 -25.19 -19.45 32.85
N SER A 105 -26.45 -19.32 32.42
CA SER A 105 -26.84 -19.60 31.03
C SER A 105 -26.20 -18.60 30.06
N THR A 106 -26.09 -17.33 30.48
CA THR A 106 -25.46 -16.29 29.68
C THR A 106 -23.99 -16.62 29.39
N GLU A 107 -23.21 -16.97 30.42
CA GLU A 107 -21.80 -17.33 30.25
C GLU A 107 -21.62 -18.60 29.43
N TYR A 108 -22.46 -19.61 29.64
CA TYR A 108 -22.44 -20.82 28.82
C TYR A 108 -22.59 -20.54 27.33
N TYR A 109 -23.61 -19.75 26.95
CA TYR A 109 -23.83 -19.42 25.53
C TYR A 109 -22.81 -18.41 24.98
N LEU A 110 -22.24 -17.55 25.82
CA LEU A 110 -21.11 -16.69 25.43
C LEU A 110 -19.86 -17.52 25.09
N ALA A 111 -19.52 -18.51 25.91
CA ALA A 111 -18.40 -19.41 25.66
C ALA A 111 -18.60 -20.19 24.36
N LEU A 112 -19.82 -20.71 24.13
CA LEU A 112 -20.17 -21.37 22.87
C LEU A 112 -20.04 -20.42 21.68
N ALA A 113 -20.55 -19.19 21.77
CA ALA A 113 -20.45 -18.21 20.70
C ALA A 113 -18.98 -17.85 20.39
N SER A 114 -18.12 -17.77 21.42
CA SER A 114 -16.68 -17.56 21.27
C SER A 114 -16.02 -18.67 20.47
N GLU A 115 -16.32 -19.94 20.79
CA GLU A 115 -15.79 -21.10 20.07
C GLU A 115 -16.18 -21.06 18.57
N VAL A 116 -17.42 -20.68 18.26
CA VAL A 116 -17.89 -20.57 16.87
C VAL A 116 -17.20 -19.41 16.14
N VAL A 117 -16.96 -18.28 16.82
CA VAL A 117 -16.22 -17.14 16.25
C VAL A 117 -14.78 -17.52 15.91
N GLU A 118 -14.11 -18.26 16.80
CA GLU A 118 -12.74 -18.75 16.58
C GLU A 118 -12.65 -19.72 15.38
N LYS A 119 -13.66 -20.58 15.19
CA LYS A 119 -13.75 -21.48 14.03
C LYS A 119 -14.05 -20.75 12.70
N HIS A 120 -14.55 -19.52 12.76
CA HIS A 120 -14.92 -18.72 11.59
C HIS A 120 -14.25 -17.34 11.59
N PRO A 121 -12.91 -17.28 11.54
CA PRO A 121 -12.17 -16.03 11.70
C PRO A 121 -12.47 -15.00 10.58
N ASP A 122 -12.89 -15.45 9.40
CA ASP A 122 -13.18 -14.56 8.27
C ASP A 122 -14.59 -13.94 8.34
N ASN A 123 -15.44 -14.39 9.26
CA ASN A 123 -16.79 -13.87 9.40
C ASN A 123 -16.83 -12.62 10.31
N ILE A 124 -16.52 -11.47 9.71
CA ILE A 124 -16.46 -10.18 10.38
C ILE A 124 -17.79 -9.80 11.05
N LYS A 125 -18.93 -10.12 10.41
CA LYS A 125 -20.24 -9.82 10.97
C LYS A 125 -20.51 -10.60 12.25
N LEU A 126 -20.19 -11.90 12.27
CA LEU A 126 -20.34 -12.74 13.46
C LEU A 126 -19.44 -12.25 14.61
N LYS A 127 -18.20 -11.86 14.30
CA LYS A 127 -17.28 -11.24 15.27
C LYS A 127 -17.86 -9.94 15.86
N ALA A 128 -18.37 -9.06 15.01
CA ALA A 128 -18.99 -7.82 15.45
C ALA A 128 -20.22 -8.07 16.35
N ASP A 129 -21.08 -9.02 15.98
CA ASP A 129 -22.25 -9.40 16.75
C ASP A 129 -21.86 -10.02 18.12
N TYR A 130 -20.78 -10.81 18.17
CA TYR A 130 -20.22 -11.35 19.41
C TYR A 130 -19.77 -10.24 20.36
N HIS A 131 -18.86 -9.37 19.91
CA HIS A 131 -18.34 -8.28 20.75
C HIS A 131 -19.45 -7.35 21.21
N ARG A 132 -20.44 -7.06 20.35
CA ARG A 132 -21.59 -6.23 20.73
C ARG A 132 -22.41 -6.88 21.83
N THR A 133 -22.74 -8.15 21.66
CA THR A 133 -23.57 -8.89 22.62
C THR A 133 -22.84 -9.07 23.95
N TYR A 134 -21.54 -9.36 23.91
CA TYR A 134 -20.72 -9.49 25.10
C TYR A 134 -20.57 -8.16 25.83
N GLY A 135 -20.31 -7.06 25.11
CA GLY A 135 -20.29 -5.71 25.67
C GLY A 135 -21.61 -5.32 26.33
N VAL A 136 -22.76 -5.69 25.76
CA VAL A 136 -24.08 -5.45 26.36
C VAL A 136 -24.24 -6.21 27.67
N HIS A 137 -23.80 -7.47 27.71
CA HIS A 137 -23.82 -8.28 28.93
C HIS A 137 -22.92 -7.68 30.01
N LEU A 138 -21.67 -7.35 29.68
CA LEU A 138 -20.69 -6.74 30.58
C LEU A 138 -21.22 -5.42 31.18
N ASN A 139 -21.83 -4.57 30.35
CA ASN A 139 -22.42 -3.33 30.83
C ASN A 139 -23.60 -3.57 31.79
N ARG A 140 -24.42 -4.61 31.54
CA ARG A 140 -25.54 -4.97 32.43
C ARG A 140 -25.06 -5.47 33.80
N ILE A 141 -23.96 -6.22 33.86
CA ILE A 141 -23.38 -6.67 35.13
C ILE A 141 -22.46 -5.62 35.79
N GLY A 142 -22.36 -4.42 35.20
CA GLY A 142 -21.60 -3.30 35.74
C GLY A 142 -20.12 -3.26 35.37
N ASN A 143 -19.63 -4.19 34.55
CA ASN A 143 -18.26 -4.21 34.06
C ASN A 143 -18.09 -3.28 32.85
N ARG A 144 -18.10 -1.97 33.13
CA ARG A 144 -18.19 -0.91 32.12
C ARG A 144 -16.93 -0.75 31.27
N TRP A 145 -15.75 -0.90 31.85
CA TRP A 145 -14.48 -0.76 31.12
C TRP A 145 -14.25 -1.93 30.15
N GLU A 146 -14.55 -3.16 30.57
CA GLU A 146 -14.50 -4.30 29.64
C GLU A 146 -15.57 -4.20 28.55
N ALA A 147 -16.77 -3.71 28.89
CA ALA A 147 -17.79 -3.44 27.88
C ALA A 147 -17.29 -2.46 26.80
N LEU A 148 -16.63 -1.37 27.23
CA LEU A 148 -16.02 -0.41 26.31
C LEU A 148 -14.94 -1.06 25.44
N ALA A 149 -14.09 -1.92 26.02
CA ALA A 149 -13.10 -2.68 25.27
C ALA A 149 -13.74 -3.56 24.19
N GLN A 150 -14.82 -4.28 24.50
CA GLN A 150 -15.54 -5.08 23.50
C GLN A 150 -16.11 -4.21 22.37
N TYR A 151 -16.72 -3.07 22.69
CA TYR A 151 -17.23 -2.17 21.64
C TYR A 151 -16.12 -1.56 20.79
N ASN A 152 -14.93 -1.35 21.36
CA ASN A 152 -13.76 -0.87 20.62
C ASN A 152 -13.16 -1.94 19.71
N GLU A 153 -13.29 -3.23 20.02
CA GLU A 153 -12.89 -4.30 19.08
C GLU A 153 -13.67 -4.23 17.77
N ILE A 154 -14.94 -3.85 17.81
CA ILE A 154 -15.78 -3.67 16.60
C ILE A 154 -15.20 -2.57 15.70
N SER A 155 -14.64 -1.51 16.29
CA SER A 155 -14.02 -0.40 15.54
C SER A 155 -12.71 -0.80 14.84
N LYS A 156 -12.09 -1.93 15.23
CA LYS A 156 -10.89 -2.49 14.57
C LYS A 156 -11.22 -3.40 13.39
N LEU A 157 -12.47 -3.83 13.27
CA LEU A 157 -12.94 -4.67 12.17
C LEU A 157 -13.09 -3.85 10.88
N ASP A 158 -13.10 -4.54 9.74
CA ASP A 158 -13.41 -3.91 8.46
C ASP A 158 -14.87 -3.41 8.46
N THR A 159 -15.01 -2.13 8.77
CA THR A 159 -16.30 -1.45 8.90
C THR A 159 -17.02 -1.30 7.56
N SER A 160 -16.36 -1.52 6.41
CA SER A 160 -17.03 -1.54 5.10
C SER A 160 -17.97 -2.73 4.92
N ILE A 161 -17.74 -3.82 5.68
CA ILE A 161 -18.54 -5.05 5.66
C ILE A 161 -19.66 -5.00 6.70
N ILE A 162 -19.54 -4.11 7.70
CA ILE A 162 -20.54 -3.90 8.75
C ILE A 162 -21.55 -2.84 8.27
N ASN A 163 -22.84 -3.08 8.49
CA ASN A 163 -23.85 -2.08 8.14
C ASN A 163 -23.65 -0.80 8.96
N LYS A 164 -23.73 0.38 8.32
CA LYS A 164 -23.68 1.68 8.98
C LYS A 164 -24.63 1.80 10.17
N ALA A 165 -25.82 1.20 10.10
CA ALA A 165 -26.76 1.17 11.21
C ALA A 165 -26.20 0.45 12.46
N ASP A 166 -25.44 -0.64 12.27
CA ASP A 166 -24.82 -1.39 13.35
C ASP A 166 -23.64 -0.63 13.97
N ILE A 167 -22.89 0.11 13.15
CA ILE A 167 -21.81 1.00 13.61
C ILE A 167 -22.39 2.13 14.47
N ALA A 168 -23.46 2.78 13.99
CA ALA A 168 -24.16 3.82 14.75
C ALA A 168 -24.74 3.27 16.06
N GLY A 169 -25.33 2.07 16.04
CA GLY A 169 -25.79 1.37 17.24
C GLY A 169 -24.66 1.07 18.24
N ASN A 170 -23.46 0.73 17.75
CA ASN A 170 -22.29 0.54 18.61
C ASN A 170 -21.90 1.83 19.34
N TYR A 171 -21.91 2.98 18.65
CA TYR A 171 -21.65 4.27 19.29
C TYR A 171 -22.70 4.62 20.37
N LEU A 172 -23.97 4.25 20.19
CA LEU A 172 -24.97 4.39 21.26
C LEU A 172 -24.66 3.50 22.47
N ASN A 173 -24.19 2.28 22.24
CA ASN A 173 -23.78 1.41 23.33
C ASN A 173 -22.56 1.96 24.09
N ILE A 174 -21.57 2.51 23.38
CA ILE A 174 -20.43 3.22 23.96
C ILE A 174 -20.91 4.44 24.77
N SER A 175 -21.82 5.25 24.23
CA SER A 175 -22.43 6.38 24.93
C SER A 175 -23.12 5.94 26.24
N ASN A 176 -23.86 4.82 26.21
CA ASN A 176 -24.49 4.27 27.41
C ASN A 176 -23.45 3.84 28.47
N VAL A 177 -22.32 3.28 28.06
CA VAL A 177 -21.21 2.94 28.97
C VAL A 177 -20.60 4.20 29.59
N TYR A 178 -20.30 5.22 28.79
CA TYR A 178 -19.79 6.50 29.30
C TYR A 178 -20.77 7.16 30.28
N GLY A 179 -22.07 7.03 30.03
CA GLY A 179 -23.11 7.48 30.97
C GLY A 179 -23.09 6.76 32.31
N GLY A 180 -22.71 5.48 32.35
CA GLY A 180 -22.51 4.74 33.59
C GLY A 180 -21.15 5.00 34.27
N LEU A 181 -20.23 5.69 33.59
CA LEU A 181 -18.91 6.08 34.09
C LEU A 181 -18.85 7.58 34.46
N ASP A 182 -19.97 8.31 34.35
CA ASP A 182 -20.07 9.76 34.51
C ASP A 182 -19.12 10.57 33.59
N MET A 183 -18.73 9.99 32.45
CA MET A 183 -17.87 10.60 31.42
C MET A 183 -18.73 11.38 30.42
N THR A 184 -19.10 12.59 30.82
CA THR A 184 -20.16 13.36 30.14
C THR A 184 -19.75 13.86 28.74
N GLU A 185 -18.50 14.28 28.56
CA GLU A 185 -18.03 14.81 27.27
C GLU A 185 -17.95 13.71 26.21
N GLU A 186 -17.36 12.57 26.58
CA GLU A 186 -17.21 11.39 25.72
C GLU A 186 -18.57 10.77 25.39
N ARG A 187 -19.50 10.79 26.35
CA ARG A 187 -20.90 10.39 26.12
C ARG A 187 -21.57 11.26 25.06
N ILE A 188 -21.39 12.58 25.12
CA ILE A 188 -21.95 13.52 24.14
C ILE A 188 -21.35 13.24 22.76
N ASP A 189 -20.03 13.15 22.65
CA ASP A 189 -19.33 12.87 21.40
C ASP A 189 -19.79 11.56 20.76
N ALA A 190 -19.82 10.46 21.52
CA ALA A 190 -20.31 9.17 21.04
C ALA A 190 -21.78 9.24 20.56
N THR A 191 -22.63 10.01 21.25
CA THR A 191 -24.03 10.19 20.86
C THR A 191 -24.15 10.96 19.54
N PHE A 192 -23.38 12.03 19.35
CA PHE A 192 -23.38 12.80 18.11
C PHE A 192 -22.77 12.03 16.93
N LYS A 193 -21.73 11.22 17.15
CA LYS A 193 -21.20 10.29 16.14
C LYS A 193 -22.28 9.31 15.67
N SER A 194 -23.04 8.74 16.59
CA SER A 194 -24.18 7.87 16.26
C SER A 194 -25.26 8.62 15.46
N LEU A 195 -25.65 9.80 15.93
CA LEU A 195 -26.68 10.63 15.31
C LEU A 195 -26.31 10.97 13.86
N ALA A 196 -25.08 11.42 13.61
CA ALA A 196 -24.62 11.80 12.28
C ALA A 196 -24.71 10.63 11.28
N ILE A 197 -24.35 9.41 11.71
CA ILE A 197 -24.45 8.21 10.86
C ILE A 197 -25.92 7.86 10.61
N PHE A 198 -26.78 7.90 11.64
CA PHE A 198 -28.21 7.61 11.46
C PHE A 198 -28.93 8.64 10.59
N GLU A 199 -28.54 9.92 10.64
CA GLU A 199 -29.01 10.96 9.73
C GLU A 199 -28.55 10.70 8.30
N GLU A 200 -27.29 10.33 8.10
CA GLU A 200 -26.74 9.97 6.77
C GLU A 200 -27.55 8.85 6.11
N ILE A 201 -27.89 7.80 6.86
CA ILE A 201 -28.65 6.65 6.34
C ILE A 201 -30.18 6.82 6.47
N GLN A 202 -30.65 7.99 6.90
CA GLN A 202 -32.07 8.32 7.07
C GLN A 202 -32.84 7.34 7.99
N ASN A 203 -32.16 6.76 8.98
CA ASN A 203 -32.77 5.81 9.92
C ASN A 203 -33.46 6.55 11.07
N GLN A 204 -34.75 6.84 10.87
CA GLN A 204 -35.57 7.58 11.83
C GLN A 204 -35.64 6.92 13.22
N LEU A 205 -35.63 5.58 13.26
CA LEU A 205 -35.64 4.86 14.53
C LEU A 205 -34.36 5.11 15.32
N GLY A 206 -33.20 5.00 14.67
CA GLY A 206 -31.88 5.30 15.25
C GLY A 206 -31.74 6.75 15.70
N ILE A 207 -32.21 7.71 14.89
CA ILE A 207 -32.26 9.14 15.25
C ILE A 207 -33.08 9.35 16.52
N SER A 208 -34.25 8.70 16.64
CA SER A 208 -35.09 8.82 17.84
C SER A 208 -34.41 8.30 19.11
N PHE A 209 -33.59 7.25 19.00
CA PHE A 209 -32.79 6.78 20.13
C PHE A 209 -31.71 7.78 20.52
N CYS A 210 -31.02 8.39 19.55
CA CYS A 210 -30.03 9.44 19.81
C CYS A 210 -30.65 10.66 20.51
N TYR A 211 -31.79 11.15 20.04
CA TYR A 211 -32.50 12.26 20.69
C TYR A 211 -32.90 11.93 22.12
N ASN A 212 -33.38 10.71 22.39
CA ASN A 212 -33.66 10.29 23.75
C ASN A 212 -32.40 10.25 24.62
N THR A 213 -31.27 9.77 24.10
CA THR A 213 -30.00 9.74 24.82
C THR A 213 -29.49 11.15 25.14
N LEU A 214 -29.59 12.08 24.18
CA LEU A 214 -29.29 13.51 24.42
C LEU A 214 -30.20 14.10 25.50
N GLY A 215 -31.49 13.77 25.49
CA GLY A 215 -32.42 14.16 26.55
C GLY A 215 -31.97 13.68 27.93
N ILE A 216 -31.50 12.42 28.05
CA ILE A 216 -30.96 11.88 29.31
C ILE A 216 -29.70 12.64 29.74
N ILE A 217 -28.81 12.96 28.81
CA ILE A 217 -27.57 13.71 29.11
C ILE A 217 -27.92 15.07 29.72
N TYR A 218 -28.78 15.85 29.07
CA TYR A 218 -29.16 17.17 29.56
C TYR A 218 -30.00 17.11 30.85
N TYR A 219 -30.83 16.08 31.00
CA TYR A 219 -31.56 15.84 32.24
C TYR A 219 -30.60 15.61 33.42
N ASN A 220 -29.57 14.78 33.24
CA ASN A 220 -28.55 14.54 34.27
C ASN A 220 -27.74 15.81 34.61
N GLN A 221 -27.55 16.71 33.64
CA GLN A 221 -26.95 18.03 33.83
C GLN A 221 -27.89 19.04 34.48
N LYS A 222 -29.16 18.67 34.72
CA LYS A 222 -30.25 19.56 35.20
C LYS A 222 -30.59 20.70 34.23
N ASP A 223 -30.18 20.59 32.96
CA ASP A 223 -30.65 21.47 31.89
C ASP A 223 -31.99 20.95 31.37
N TYR A 224 -33.03 21.16 32.18
CA TYR A 224 -34.36 20.60 31.94
C TYR A 224 -35.00 21.13 30.64
N ILE A 225 -34.67 22.35 30.22
CA ILE A 225 -35.17 22.95 28.98
C ILE A 225 -34.66 22.18 27.78
N LYS A 226 -33.34 21.94 27.69
CA LYS A 226 -32.78 21.14 26.59
C LYS A 226 -33.21 19.68 26.68
N ALA A 227 -33.29 19.12 27.89
CA ALA A 227 -33.77 17.75 28.07
C ALA A 227 -35.17 17.57 27.47
N GLU A 228 -36.09 18.47 27.80
CA GLU A 228 -37.46 18.48 27.25
C GLU A 228 -37.47 18.62 25.73
N GLU A 229 -36.69 19.54 25.16
CA GLU A 229 -36.59 19.73 23.71
C GLU A 229 -36.20 18.42 23.00
N TRP A 230 -35.14 17.75 23.48
CA TRP A 230 -34.66 16.50 22.89
C TRP A 230 -35.63 15.34 23.09
N TYR A 231 -36.28 15.24 24.26
CA TYR A 231 -37.31 14.23 24.50
C TYR A 231 -38.55 14.44 23.63
N LEU A 232 -38.97 15.69 23.38
CA LEU A 232 -40.10 15.98 22.47
C LEU A 232 -39.77 15.62 21.03
N LYS A 233 -38.55 15.92 20.55
CA LYS A 233 -38.09 15.47 19.21
C LYS A 233 -38.10 13.94 19.09
N SER A 234 -37.61 13.25 20.13
CA SER A 234 -37.64 11.79 20.22
C SER A 234 -39.08 11.24 20.18
N LEU A 235 -39.98 11.82 20.99
CA LEU A 235 -41.38 11.42 21.08
C LEU A 235 -42.08 11.58 19.72
N ALA A 236 -41.92 12.72 19.05
CA ALA A 236 -42.54 12.99 17.76
C ALA A 236 -42.15 11.95 16.69
N LEU A 237 -40.86 11.60 16.60
CA LEU A 237 -40.39 10.55 15.68
C LEU A 237 -40.94 9.17 16.06
N ARG A 238 -40.98 8.84 17.35
CA ARG A 238 -41.49 7.54 17.82
C ARG A 238 -42.99 7.38 17.58
N GLU A 239 -43.76 8.46 17.71
CA GLU A 239 -45.19 8.51 17.36
C GLU A 239 -45.41 8.32 15.86
N GLN A 240 -44.59 8.95 15.00
CA GLN A 240 -44.63 8.74 13.55
C GLN A 240 -44.34 7.28 13.14
N LEU A 241 -43.44 6.63 13.88
CA LEU A 241 -43.04 5.23 13.65
C LEU A 241 -43.98 4.20 14.33
N ASP A 242 -45.00 4.66 15.07
CA ASP A 242 -45.86 3.83 15.91
C ASP A 242 -45.09 2.90 16.88
N ASN A 243 -43.92 3.32 17.35
CA ASN A 243 -43.09 2.53 18.25
C ASN A 243 -43.59 2.67 19.70
N LYS A 244 -44.66 1.94 20.05
CA LYS A 244 -45.31 1.99 21.36
C LYS A 244 -44.33 1.87 22.55
N PRO A 245 -43.41 0.88 22.60
CA PRO A 245 -42.45 0.81 23.70
C PRO A 245 -41.60 2.08 23.84
N ALA A 246 -41.09 2.62 22.73
CA ALA A 246 -40.24 3.79 22.76
C ALA A 246 -41.01 5.09 23.09
N ILE A 247 -42.28 5.19 22.68
CA ILE A 247 -43.20 6.27 23.05
C ILE A 247 -43.37 6.30 24.57
N ALA A 248 -43.69 5.15 25.20
CA ALA A 248 -43.87 5.06 26.64
C ALA A 248 -42.61 5.52 27.41
N VAL A 249 -41.42 5.13 26.96
CA VAL A 249 -40.15 5.58 27.55
C VAL A 249 -39.98 7.11 27.44
N ALA A 250 -40.23 7.69 26.27
CA ALA A 250 -40.10 9.15 26.08
C ALA A 250 -41.10 9.93 26.94
N LEU A 251 -42.35 9.46 27.05
CA LEU A 251 -43.36 10.05 27.92
C LEU A 251 -42.95 9.98 29.38
N ASN A 252 -42.42 8.85 29.85
CA ASN A 252 -41.95 8.74 31.23
C ASN A 252 -40.78 9.70 31.52
N ASN A 253 -39.87 9.88 30.57
CA ASN A 253 -38.77 10.84 30.70
C ASN A 253 -39.27 12.30 30.74
N LEU A 254 -40.25 12.66 29.91
CA LEU A 254 -40.92 13.97 29.96
C LEU A 254 -41.67 14.17 31.28
N GLY A 255 -42.32 13.11 31.78
CA GLY A 255 -42.97 13.14 33.09
C GLY A 255 -41.99 13.43 34.23
N ASN A 256 -40.78 12.87 34.18
CA ASN A 256 -39.72 13.17 35.15
C ASN A 256 -39.25 14.63 35.04
N VAL A 257 -39.05 15.15 33.82
CA VAL A 257 -38.70 16.56 33.61
C VAL A 257 -39.79 17.49 34.17
N ALA A 258 -41.06 17.20 33.87
CA ALA A 258 -42.20 17.96 34.38
C ALA A 258 -42.27 17.90 35.91
N MET A 259 -42.06 16.72 36.51
CA MET A 259 -42.04 16.55 37.97
C MET A 259 -40.93 17.36 38.64
N ASP A 260 -39.70 17.34 38.10
CA ASP A 260 -38.55 18.06 38.67
C ASP A 260 -38.60 19.58 38.43
N THR A 261 -39.39 20.01 37.45
CA THR A 261 -39.73 21.42 37.21
C THR A 261 -41.05 21.83 37.87
N GLU A 262 -41.57 21.01 38.79
CA GLU A 262 -42.80 21.24 39.59
C GLU A 262 -44.09 21.40 38.76
N ARG A 263 -44.08 21.03 37.48
CA ARG A 263 -45.25 20.96 36.59
C ARG A 263 -46.01 19.65 36.81
N TYR A 264 -46.57 19.50 38.01
CA TYR A 264 -47.11 18.20 38.46
C TYR A 264 -48.27 17.68 37.61
N ASP A 265 -49.17 18.53 37.14
CA ASP A 265 -50.31 18.06 36.34
C ASP A 265 -49.89 17.59 34.94
N GLU A 266 -48.87 18.22 34.35
CA GLU A 266 -48.23 17.73 33.11
C GLU A 266 -47.52 16.40 33.35
N ALA A 267 -46.80 16.26 34.47
CA ALA A 267 -46.15 15.01 34.84
C ALA A 267 -47.15 13.85 34.96
N LEU A 268 -48.29 14.08 35.64
CA LEU A 268 -49.38 13.12 35.75
C LEU A 268 -49.94 12.73 34.38
N ASN A 269 -50.12 13.69 33.46
CA ASN A 269 -50.58 13.40 32.09
C ASN A 269 -49.60 12.50 31.34
N TYR A 270 -48.31 12.82 31.37
CA TYR A 270 -47.28 12.03 30.71
C TYR A 270 -47.18 10.61 31.27
N PHE A 271 -47.17 10.46 32.60
CA PHE A 271 -47.14 9.14 33.23
C PHE A 271 -48.40 8.33 32.93
N GLN A 272 -49.58 8.96 32.89
CA GLN A 272 -50.83 8.28 32.54
C GLN A 272 -50.80 7.76 31.09
N ARG A 273 -50.38 8.58 30.12
CA ARG A 273 -50.23 8.15 28.72
C ARG A 273 -49.23 7.00 28.57
N SER A 274 -48.08 7.08 29.28
CA SER A 274 -47.11 5.97 29.32
C SER A 274 -47.73 4.70 29.90
N MET A 275 -48.52 4.83 30.97
CA MET A 275 -49.14 3.70 31.66
C MET A 275 -50.18 2.99 30.79
N GLU A 276 -50.99 3.73 30.04
CA GLU A 276 -51.96 3.16 29.11
C GLU A 276 -51.28 2.31 28.03
N ILE A 277 -50.18 2.80 27.48
CA ILE A 277 -49.36 2.06 26.51
C ILE A 277 -48.78 0.80 27.17
N ASN A 278 -48.16 0.93 28.35
CA ASN A 278 -47.54 -0.20 29.05
C ASN A 278 -48.55 -1.29 29.44
N LYS A 279 -49.77 -0.91 29.84
CA LYS A 279 -50.89 -1.83 30.09
C LYS A 279 -51.32 -2.55 28.81
N SER A 280 -51.43 -1.85 27.68
CA SER A 280 -51.81 -2.46 26.39
C SER A 280 -50.78 -3.48 25.88
N MET A 281 -49.52 -3.35 26.27
CA MET A 281 -48.43 -4.27 25.92
C MET A 281 -48.19 -5.36 26.97
N SER A 282 -49.01 -5.44 28.03
CA SER A 282 -48.82 -6.37 29.16
C SER A 282 -47.43 -6.26 29.81
N THR A 283 -46.83 -5.06 29.80
CA THR A 283 -45.54 -4.78 30.44
C THR A 283 -45.75 -4.42 31.92
N HIS A 284 -45.99 -5.45 32.74
CA HIS A 284 -46.34 -5.29 34.15
C HIS A 284 -45.30 -4.46 34.94
N LEU A 285 -44.00 -4.69 34.72
CA LEU A 285 -42.95 -3.95 35.42
C LEU A 285 -42.98 -2.44 35.10
N ASN A 286 -43.05 -2.08 33.82
CA ASN A 286 -43.12 -0.67 33.41
C ASN A 286 -44.41 0.01 33.91
N THR A 287 -45.51 -0.75 33.98
CA THR A 287 -46.76 -0.26 34.58
C THR A 287 -46.58 0.06 36.06
N ALA A 288 -45.89 -0.80 36.83
CA ALA A 288 -45.55 -0.54 38.22
C ALA A 288 -44.65 0.71 38.37
N HIS A 289 -43.67 0.90 37.48
CA HIS A 289 -42.85 2.12 37.46
C HIS A 289 -43.67 3.39 37.22
N ASN A 290 -44.66 3.34 36.31
CA ASN A 290 -45.56 4.49 36.14
C ASN A 290 -46.37 4.78 37.40
N HIS A 291 -46.86 3.75 38.11
CA HIS A 291 -47.51 3.92 39.40
C HIS A 291 -46.58 4.54 40.45
N ILE A 292 -45.32 4.08 40.54
CA ILE A 292 -44.31 4.67 41.43
C ILE A 292 -44.10 6.15 41.13
N ASN A 293 -43.91 6.52 39.87
CA ASN A 293 -43.68 7.92 39.49
C ASN A 293 -44.92 8.79 39.77
N THR A 294 -46.11 8.26 39.53
CA THR A 294 -47.37 8.94 39.87
C THR A 294 -47.50 9.13 41.39
N GLY A 295 -47.13 8.12 42.18
CA GLY A 295 -47.10 8.19 43.65
C GLY A 295 -46.16 9.27 44.16
N LYS A 296 -44.95 9.37 43.58
CA LYS A 296 -43.98 10.44 43.88
C LYS A 296 -44.52 11.84 43.58
N VAL A 297 -45.24 12.01 42.47
CA VAL A 297 -45.86 13.30 42.13
C VAL A 297 -46.90 13.68 43.18
N TYR A 298 -47.81 12.77 43.56
CA TYR A 298 -48.81 13.06 44.59
C TYR A 298 -48.19 13.32 45.96
N GLN A 299 -47.11 12.63 46.30
CA GLN A 299 -46.35 12.90 47.52
C GLN A 299 -45.76 14.33 47.51
N LYS A 300 -45.16 14.76 46.39
CA LYS A 300 -44.67 16.15 46.23
C LYS A 300 -45.79 17.20 46.30
N LYS A 301 -47.02 16.83 45.89
CA LYS A 301 -48.22 17.66 46.06
C LYS A 301 -48.80 17.64 47.50
N GLY A 302 -48.27 16.79 48.39
CA GLY A 302 -48.81 16.60 49.75
C GLY A 302 -50.09 15.76 49.82
N GLU A 303 -50.45 15.07 48.73
CA GLU A 303 -51.67 14.26 48.62
C GLU A 303 -51.39 12.80 49.03
N SER A 304 -51.16 12.57 50.33
CA SER A 304 -50.72 11.28 50.89
C SER A 304 -51.63 10.09 50.55
N ASP A 305 -52.95 10.28 50.54
CA ASP A 305 -53.91 9.21 50.22
C ASP A 305 -53.75 8.70 48.77
N LYS A 306 -53.57 9.63 47.81
CA LYS A 306 -53.36 9.28 46.40
C LYS A 306 -51.97 8.68 46.17
N ALA A 307 -50.95 9.21 46.85
CA ALA A 307 -49.62 8.64 46.83
C ALA A 307 -49.64 7.18 47.31
N LEU A 308 -50.30 6.92 48.45
CA LEU A 308 -50.47 5.58 49.03
C LEU A 308 -51.18 4.63 48.07
N PHE A 309 -52.26 5.08 47.43
CA PHE A 309 -52.98 4.30 46.40
C PHE A 309 -52.03 3.86 45.28
N HIS A 310 -51.29 4.79 44.68
CA HIS A 310 -50.40 4.46 43.56
C HIS A 310 -49.23 3.56 43.98
N PHE A 311 -48.63 3.78 45.16
CA PHE A 311 -47.59 2.87 45.67
C PHE A 311 -48.14 1.47 45.96
N THR A 312 -49.37 1.35 46.46
CA THR A 312 -50.01 0.04 46.71
C THR A 312 -50.31 -0.69 45.41
N GLU A 313 -50.77 0.00 44.38
CA GLU A 313 -50.94 -0.60 43.05
C GLU A 313 -49.61 -1.08 42.46
N ALA A 314 -48.53 -0.29 42.62
CA ALA A 314 -47.19 -0.73 42.23
C ALA A 314 -46.76 -1.98 43.00
N LYS A 315 -46.98 -2.03 44.33
CA LYS A 315 -46.70 -3.20 45.18
C LYS A 315 -47.42 -4.45 44.66
N ASN A 316 -48.73 -4.36 44.46
CA ASN A 316 -49.57 -5.47 43.99
C ASN A 316 -49.06 -6.04 42.65
N ILE A 317 -48.65 -5.17 41.72
CA ILE A 317 -48.08 -5.61 40.43
C ILE A 317 -46.72 -6.28 40.65
N ILE A 318 -45.83 -5.65 41.41
CA ILE A 318 -44.46 -6.12 41.64
C ILE A 318 -44.43 -7.48 42.35
N GLU A 319 -45.34 -7.73 43.29
CA GLU A 319 -45.46 -9.01 44.01
C GLU A 319 -45.82 -10.19 43.11
N THR A 320 -46.47 -9.94 41.98
CA THR A 320 -46.73 -10.99 40.98
C THR A 320 -45.52 -11.33 40.11
N LEU A 321 -44.44 -10.54 40.21
CA LEU A 321 -43.25 -10.66 39.37
C LEU A 321 -42.05 -11.23 40.17
N PRO A 322 -41.46 -12.37 39.76
CA PRO A 322 -40.33 -12.95 40.45
C PRO A 322 -39.07 -12.06 40.34
N GLY A 323 -38.37 -11.86 41.46
CA GLY A 323 -37.02 -11.26 41.48
C GLY A 323 -36.92 -9.75 41.28
N THR A 324 -37.97 -8.98 41.55
CA THR A 324 -38.04 -7.55 41.20
C THR A 324 -37.40 -6.61 42.25
N PRO A 325 -36.37 -5.82 41.90
CA PRO A 325 -35.64 -4.97 42.86
C PRO A 325 -36.48 -3.84 43.49
N ASP A 326 -37.59 -3.42 42.87
CA ASP A 326 -38.31 -2.21 43.29
C ASP A 326 -39.25 -2.37 44.48
N ILE A 327 -39.60 -3.60 44.90
CA ILE A 327 -40.55 -3.82 46.00
C ILE A 327 -40.12 -3.14 47.29
N LEU A 328 -38.81 -3.10 47.57
CA LEU A 328 -38.24 -2.54 48.80
C LEU A 328 -38.37 -1.02 48.84
N PHE A 329 -38.19 -0.37 47.68
CA PHE A 329 -38.45 1.06 47.55
C PHE A 329 -39.93 1.37 47.78
N VAL A 330 -40.82 0.59 47.16
CA VAL A 330 -42.27 0.80 47.29
C VAL A 330 -42.75 0.59 48.72
N LEU A 331 -42.35 -0.50 49.38
CA LEU A 331 -42.69 -0.76 50.78
C LEU A 331 -42.18 0.33 51.71
N ALA A 332 -40.95 0.82 51.47
CA ALA A 332 -40.40 1.92 52.25
C ALA A 332 -41.18 3.22 52.08
N GLU A 333 -41.59 3.58 50.85
CA GLU A 333 -42.41 4.78 50.62
C GLU A 333 -43.80 4.64 51.25
N ILE A 334 -44.42 3.45 51.17
CA ILE A 334 -45.69 3.16 51.88
C ILE A 334 -45.52 3.33 53.40
N GLY A 335 -44.45 2.76 53.96
CA GLY A 335 -44.15 2.88 55.39
C GLY A 335 -43.92 4.34 55.82
N ARG A 336 -43.20 5.12 55.01
CA ARG A 336 -42.98 6.55 55.23
C ARG A 336 -44.30 7.32 55.20
N ILE A 337 -45.15 7.09 54.20
CA ILE A 337 -46.47 7.74 54.09
C ILE A 337 -47.35 7.39 55.29
N TYR A 338 -47.39 6.13 55.72
CA TYR A 338 -48.13 5.76 56.93
C TYR A 338 -47.59 6.47 58.18
N SER A 339 -46.27 6.68 58.28
CA SER A 339 -45.67 7.43 59.37
C SER A 339 -46.11 8.90 59.35
N GLU A 340 -46.12 9.53 58.17
CA GLU A 340 -46.60 10.92 57.97
C GLU A 340 -48.09 11.07 58.29
N MET A 341 -48.90 10.06 57.98
CA MET A 341 -50.33 10.02 58.33
C MET A 341 -50.59 9.70 59.81
N GLY A 342 -49.54 9.48 60.63
CA GLY A 342 -49.66 9.10 62.04
C GLY A 342 -50.12 7.65 62.28
N GLN A 343 -50.18 6.81 61.22
CA GLN A 343 -50.58 5.40 61.28
C GLN A 343 -49.40 4.52 61.72
N LYS A 344 -48.91 4.74 62.95
CA LYS A 344 -47.66 4.18 63.47
C LYS A 344 -47.53 2.66 63.31
N HIS A 345 -48.58 1.90 63.66
CA HIS A 345 -48.55 0.44 63.56
C HIS A 345 -48.46 -0.08 62.12
N ARG A 346 -49.12 0.58 61.16
CA ARG A 346 -49.03 0.18 59.75
C ARG A 346 -47.67 0.52 59.16
N ALA A 347 -47.12 1.68 59.50
CA ALA A 347 -45.77 2.07 59.13
C ALA A 347 -44.73 1.04 59.59
N GLU A 348 -44.78 0.67 60.88
CA GLU A 348 -43.87 -0.34 61.43
C GLU A 348 -44.02 -1.71 60.76
N ALA A 349 -45.26 -2.17 60.53
CA ALA A 349 -45.53 -3.44 59.86
C ALA A 349 -44.93 -3.48 58.44
N THR A 350 -45.17 -2.44 57.63
CA THR A 350 -44.66 -2.37 56.25
C THR A 350 -43.13 -2.23 56.21
N LEU A 351 -42.52 -1.48 57.14
CA LEU A 351 -41.06 -1.37 57.19
C LEU A 351 -40.39 -2.68 57.63
N ASN A 352 -41.01 -3.45 58.52
CA ASN A 352 -40.52 -4.77 58.90
C ASN A 352 -40.68 -5.79 57.75
N GLU A 353 -41.78 -5.73 56.99
CA GLU A 353 -41.95 -6.53 55.75
C GLU A 353 -40.85 -6.22 54.72
N ALA A 354 -40.52 -4.93 54.55
CA ALA A 354 -39.39 -4.52 53.71
C ALA A 354 -38.06 -5.09 54.21
N LEU A 355 -37.84 -5.08 55.53
CA LEU A 355 -36.60 -5.59 56.11
C LEU A 355 -36.47 -7.10 55.89
N GLU A 356 -37.54 -7.86 56.12
CA GLU A 356 -37.58 -9.30 55.90
C GLU A 356 -37.29 -9.63 54.43
N THR A 357 -37.92 -8.91 53.50
CA THR A 357 -37.67 -9.07 52.07
C THR A 357 -36.22 -8.76 51.70
N ALA A 358 -35.61 -7.72 52.30
CA ALA A 358 -34.21 -7.38 52.07
C ALA A 358 -33.27 -8.47 52.60
N MET A 359 -33.60 -9.07 53.76
CA MET A 359 -32.88 -10.21 54.34
C MET A 359 -32.96 -11.45 53.46
N GLN A 360 -34.15 -11.81 52.97
CA GLN A 360 -34.32 -12.96 52.05
C GLN A 360 -33.52 -12.81 50.76
N ARG A 361 -33.35 -11.57 50.27
CA ARG A 361 -32.55 -11.25 49.08
C ARG A 361 -31.05 -11.14 49.35
N ASN A 362 -30.62 -11.22 50.62
CA ASN A 362 -29.25 -10.96 51.03
C ASN A 362 -28.69 -9.61 50.52
N SER A 363 -29.54 -8.59 50.39
CA SER A 363 -29.15 -7.27 49.84
C SER A 363 -28.77 -6.30 50.95
N MET A 364 -27.47 -6.15 51.22
CA MET A 364 -26.96 -5.18 52.21
C MET A 364 -27.38 -3.74 51.89
N ALA A 365 -27.40 -3.35 50.61
CA ALA A 365 -27.79 -2.01 50.18
C ALA A 365 -29.26 -1.70 50.54
N ASP A 366 -30.14 -2.69 50.37
CA ASP A 366 -31.54 -2.52 50.72
C ASP A 366 -31.76 -2.57 52.23
N MET A 367 -31.08 -3.48 52.95
CA MET A 367 -31.11 -3.48 54.41
C MET A 367 -30.68 -2.12 54.97
N ARG A 368 -29.59 -1.52 54.46
CA ARG A 368 -29.16 -0.18 54.85
C ARG A 368 -30.29 0.84 54.68
N ARG A 369 -30.97 0.82 53.53
CA ARG A 369 -32.06 1.76 53.23
C ARG A 369 -33.23 1.59 54.19
N VAL A 370 -33.66 0.35 54.42
CA VAL A 370 -34.77 0.03 55.33
C VAL A 370 -34.43 0.42 56.78
N TYR A 371 -33.21 0.15 57.25
CA TYR A 371 -32.78 0.58 58.59
C TYR A 371 -32.75 2.10 58.76
N SER A 372 -32.45 2.87 57.71
CA SER A 372 -32.57 4.34 57.75
C SER A 372 -34.02 4.76 58.00
N PHE A 373 -34.97 4.16 57.28
CA PHE A 373 -36.39 4.47 57.45
C PHE A 373 -36.95 4.01 58.79
N LEU A 374 -36.55 2.83 59.26
CA LEU A 374 -36.89 2.35 60.60
C LEU A 374 -36.36 3.31 61.68
N LYS A 375 -35.13 3.81 61.53
CA LYS A 375 -34.56 4.82 62.43
C LYS A 375 -35.42 6.07 62.47
N ASP A 376 -35.72 6.68 61.32
CA ASP A 376 -36.55 7.89 61.24
C ASP A 376 -37.96 7.66 61.81
N HIS A 377 -38.56 6.50 61.52
CA HIS A 377 -39.86 6.10 62.08
C HIS A 377 -39.80 5.99 63.61
N TYR A 378 -38.83 5.29 64.17
CA TYR A 378 -38.70 5.14 65.62
C TYR A 378 -38.36 6.46 66.33
N GLU A 379 -37.60 7.36 65.70
CA GLU A 379 -37.38 8.73 66.21
C GLU A 379 -38.71 9.51 66.25
N SER A 380 -39.47 9.51 65.15
CA SER A 380 -40.76 10.22 65.06
C SER A 380 -41.84 9.67 66.00
N THR A 381 -41.74 8.39 66.37
CA THR A 381 -42.69 7.74 67.27
C THR A 381 -42.26 7.75 68.75
N GLY A 382 -41.07 8.26 69.07
CA GLY A 382 -40.52 8.33 70.42
C GLY A 382 -39.88 7.03 70.93
N GLN A 383 -39.67 6.05 70.06
CA GLN A 383 -39.07 4.74 70.37
C GLN A 383 -37.53 4.77 70.28
N TYR A 384 -36.89 5.64 71.06
CA TYR A 384 -35.45 5.96 70.91
C TYR A 384 -34.50 4.75 71.01
N LYS A 385 -34.82 3.71 71.80
CA LYS A 385 -33.99 2.50 71.88
C LYS A 385 -33.93 1.77 70.53
N ARG A 386 -35.07 1.60 69.86
CA ARG A 386 -35.16 0.91 68.56
C ARG A 386 -34.61 1.79 67.43
N ALA A 387 -34.75 3.12 67.56
CA ALA A 387 -34.07 4.05 66.67
C ALA A 387 -32.55 3.89 66.75
N PHE A 388 -31.97 3.84 67.96
CA PHE A 388 -30.54 3.61 68.17
C PHE A 388 -30.07 2.25 67.62
N GLU A 389 -30.82 1.18 67.84
CA GLU A 389 -30.51 -0.14 67.28
C GLU A 389 -30.51 -0.13 65.75
N SER A 390 -31.53 0.50 65.14
CA SER A 390 -31.62 0.66 63.68
C SER A 390 -30.48 1.52 63.15
N GLN A 391 -30.11 2.59 63.86
CA GLN A 391 -28.97 3.45 63.54
C GLN A 391 -27.64 2.69 63.59
N ARG A 392 -27.43 1.87 64.62
CA ARG A 392 -26.22 1.05 64.75
C ARG A 392 -26.09 0.06 63.59
N LEU A 393 -27.17 -0.64 63.25
CA LEU A 393 -27.19 -1.59 62.12
C LEU A 393 -27.01 -0.88 60.78
N TYR A 394 -27.64 0.30 60.61
CA TYR A 394 -27.41 1.17 59.45
C TYR A 394 -25.92 1.49 59.29
N PHE A 395 -25.22 1.92 60.35
CA PHE A 395 -23.80 2.26 60.28
C PHE A 395 -22.91 1.04 60.02
N GLN A 396 -23.17 -0.11 60.67
CA GLN A 396 -22.41 -1.33 60.40
C GLN A 396 -22.49 -1.77 58.93
N ILE A 397 -23.70 -1.71 58.36
CA ILE A 397 -23.91 -2.06 56.95
C ILE A 397 -23.31 -0.97 56.04
N LYS A 398 -23.42 0.31 56.42
CA LYS A 398 -22.79 1.41 55.69
C LYS A 398 -21.28 1.23 55.60
N ASP A 399 -20.60 0.93 56.70
CA ASP A 399 -19.14 0.72 56.72
C ASP A 399 -18.74 -0.49 55.85
N SER A 400 -19.54 -1.57 55.88
CA SER A 400 -19.33 -2.74 55.03
C SER A 400 -19.54 -2.44 53.54
N LEU A 401 -20.59 -1.68 53.21
CA LEU A 401 -20.86 -1.23 51.83
C LEU A 401 -19.81 -0.24 51.33
N GLU A 402 -19.34 0.68 52.16
CA GLU A 402 -18.23 1.59 51.80
C GLU A 402 -16.94 0.82 51.53
N SER A 403 -16.67 -0.25 52.31
CA SER A 403 -15.54 -1.15 52.05
C SER A 403 -15.71 -1.91 50.72
N GLN A 404 -16.91 -2.38 50.40
CA GLN A 404 -17.20 -3.00 49.09
C GLN A 404 -17.15 -2.00 47.94
N GLU A 405 -17.65 -0.78 48.13
CA GLU A 405 -17.61 0.30 47.16
C GLU A 405 -16.16 0.71 46.89
N LEU A 406 -15.32 0.77 47.92
CA LEU A 406 -13.89 0.98 47.76
C LEU A 406 -13.24 -0.14 46.96
N LYS A 407 -13.57 -1.40 47.25
CA LYS A 407 -13.08 -2.54 46.46
C LYS A 407 -13.54 -2.45 44.99
N PHE A 408 -14.80 -2.09 44.75
CA PHE A 408 -15.34 -1.88 43.41
C PHE A 408 -14.66 -0.70 42.70
N LYS A 409 -14.37 0.39 43.41
CA LYS A 409 -13.60 1.53 42.88
C LYS A 409 -12.18 1.13 42.55
N ILE A 410 -11.50 0.32 43.39
CA ILE A 410 -10.17 -0.21 43.11
C ILE A 410 -10.21 -1.09 41.86
N ASN A 411 -11.15 -2.04 41.77
CA ASN A 411 -11.32 -2.87 40.58
C ASN A 411 -11.59 -2.01 39.33
N ASN A 412 -12.46 -1.00 39.42
CA ASN A 412 -12.71 -0.09 38.30
C ASN A 412 -11.48 0.75 37.92
N LEU A 413 -10.67 1.17 38.89
CA LEU A 413 -9.42 1.88 38.63
C LEU A 413 -8.40 0.96 37.95
N GLU A 414 -8.32 -0.29 38.38
CA GLU A 414 -7.49 -1.32 37.76
C GLU A 414 -7.93 -1.58 36.32
N SER A 415 -9.23 -1.84 36.08
CA SER A 415 -9.77 -2.00 34.73
C SER A 415 -9.56 -0.77 33.86
N LYS A 416 -9.71 0.44 34.42
CA LYS A 416 -9.41 1.70 33.70
C LYS A 416 -7.93 1.80 33.33
N TYR A 417 -7.04 1.44 34.24
CA TYR A 417 -5.60 1.46 34.01
C TYR A 417 -5.20 0.44 32.93
N GLU A 418 -5.71 -0.79 33.00
CA GLU A 418 -5.49 -1.81 31.98
C GLU A 418 -6.03 -1.37 30.61
N PHE A 419 -7.21 -0.77 30.58
CA PHE A 419 -7.79 -0.21 29.37
C PHE A 419 -6.89 0.88 28.77
N GLY A 420 -6.44 1.84 29.57
CA GLY A 420 -5.53 2.90 29.12
C GLY A 420 -4.19 2.36 28.61
N LYS A 421 -3.65 1.30 29.22
CA LYS A 421 -2.44 0.63 28.73
C LYS A 421 -2.64 0.04 27.33
N LYS A 422 -3.79 -0.63 27.10
CA LYS A 422 -4.14 -1.19 25.79
C LYS A 422 -4.35 -0.10 24.74
N GLU A 423 -4.95 1.03 25.10
CA GLU A 423 -5.10 2.17 24.17
C GLU A 423 -3.75 2.75 23.77
N ALA A 424 -2.85 2.97 24.72
CA ALA A 424 -1.50 3.47 24.44
C ALA A 424 -0.71 2.51 23.52
N GLU A 425 -0.85 1.21 23.72
CA GLU A 425 -0.24 0.19 22.85
C GLU A 425 -0.81 0.26 21.42
N VAL A 426 -2.13 0.43 21.28
CA VAL A 426 -2.77 0.59 19.96
C VAL A 426 -2.32 1.88 19.27
N GLU A 427 -2.19 2.99 19.99
CA GLU A 427 -1.67 4.24 19.44
C GLU A 427 -0.21 4.09 18.98
N LEU A 428 0.63 3.44 19.77
CA LEU A 428 2.01 3.15 19.40
C LEU A 428 2.09 2.32 18.12
N LEU A 429 1.31 1.23 18.03
CA LEU A 429 1.27 0.37 16.85
C LEU A 429 0.77 1.11 15.60
N LYS A 430 -0.16 2.06 15.74
CA LYS A 430 -0.60 2.92 14.63
C LYS A 430 0.53 3.83 14.16
N ALA A 431 1.21 4.51 15.08
CA ALA A 431 2.34 5.37 14.76
C ALA A 431 3.50 4.60 14.09
N GLU A 432 3.77 3.37 14.54
CA GLU A 432 4.75 2.47 13.90
C GLU A 432 4.35 2.11 12.46
N ARG A 433 3.09 1.75 12.23
CA ARG A 433 2.58 1.46 10.88
C ARG A 433 2.69 2.65 9.93
N GLU A 434 2.33 3.85 10.38
CA GLU A 434 2.46 5.07 9.58
C GLU A 434 3.92 5.34 9.22
N ARG A 435 4.83 5.19 10.19
CA ARG A 435 6.27 5.31 9.95
C ARG A 435 6.76 4.30 8.92
N ASP A 436 6.34 3.04 9.02
CA ASP A 436 6.77 1.99 8.09
C ASP A 436 6.20 2.20 6.68
N GLN A 437 4.98 2.74 6.55
CA GLN A 437 4.42 3.16 5.26
C GLN A 437 5.26 4.28 4.63
N LEU A 438 5.63 5.31 5.39
CA LEU A 438 6.49 6.40 4.91
C LEU A 438 7.88 5.89 4.47
N LEU A 439 8.44 4.92 5.20
CA LEU A 439 9.72 4.30 4.84
C LEU A 439 9.62 3.53 3.51
N LEU A 440 8.54 2.76 3.32
CA LEU A 440 8.27 2.05 2.07
C LEU A 440 8.10 3.00 0.89
N GLU A 441 7.37 4.11 1.08
CA GLU A 441 7.19 5.14 0.05
C GLU A 441 8.53 5.77 -0.34
N LYS A 442 9.36 6.13 0.66
CA LYS A 442 10.71 6.64 0.44
C LYS A 442 11.60 5.62 -0.28
N GLN A 443 11.49 4.33 0.05
CA GLN A 443 12.24 3.25 -0.60
C GLN A 443 11.83 3.10 -2.07
N ARG A 444 10.54 3.13 -2.37
CA ARG A 444 10.02 3.12 -3.76
C ARG A 444 10.52 4.32 -4.54
N GLY A 445 10.47 5.52 -3.95
CA GLY A 445 11.02 6.74 -4.55
C GLY A 445 12.51 6.60 -4.87
N ARG A 446 13.31 6.06 -3.95
CA ARG A 446 14.74 5.80 -4.18
C ARG A 446 14.98 4.81 -5.32
N GLN A 447 14.23 3.70 -5.36
CA GLN A 447 14.34 2.71 -6.42
C GLN A 447 13.98 3.30 -7.79
N PHE A 448 12.96 4.16 -7.84
CA PHE A 448 12.56 4.86 -9.06
C PHE A 448 13.67 5.79 -9.59
N VAL A 449 14.32 6.57 -8.71
CA VAL A 449 15.47 7.41 -9.11
C VAL A 449 16.64 6.57 -9.63
N ILE A 450 17.00 5.47 -8.94
CA ILE A 450 18.07 4.57 -9.41
C ILE A 450 17.77 4.01 -10.80
N PHE A 451 16.52 3.59 -11.03
CA PHE A 451 16.07 3.10 -12.32
C PHE A 451 16.22 4.16 -13.44
N LEU A 452 15.86 5.42 -13.17
CA LEU A 452 16.06 6.53 -14.11
C LEU A 452 17.54 6.77 -14.42
N ILE A 453 18.41 6.72 -13.41
CA ILE A 453 19.87 6.87 -13.59
C ILE A 453 20.43 5.75 -14.49
N LEU A 454 19.99 4.50 -14.28
CA LEU A 454 20.40 3.36 -15.10
C LEU A 454 19.99 3.53 -16.57
N ILE A 455 18.75 3.95 -16.83
CA ILE A 455 18.27 4.22 -18.19
C ILE A 455 19.14 5.31 -18.84
N PHE A 456 19.41 6.39 -18.12
CA PHE A 456 20.24 7.49 -18.63
C PHE A 456 21.67 7.03 -18.93
N ALA A 457 22.26 6.20 -18.07
CA ALA A 457 23.59 5.61 -18.29
C ALA A 457 23.64 4.72 -19.54
N ILE A 458 22.59 3.92 -19.78
CA ILE A 458 22.49 3.06 -20.97
C ILE A 458 22.37 3.91 -22.24
N LEU A 459 21.52 4.94 -22.23
CA LEU A 459 21.33 5.84 -23.37
C LEU A 459 22.62 6.60 -23.71
N THR A 460 23.28 7.17 -22.70
CA THR A 460 24.55 7.89 -22.88
C THR A 460 25.67 6.96 -23.35
N GLY A 461 25.78 5.75 -22.78
CA GLY A 461 26.72 4.73 -23.26
C GLY A 461 26.48 4.34 -24.72
N GLY A 462 25.22 4.14 -25.10
CA GLY A 462 24.83 3.86 -26.50
C GLY A 462 25.22 4.98 -27.46
N LEU A 463 24.99 6.25 -27.07
CA LEU A 463 25.37 7.42 -27.86
C LEU A 463 26.90 7.53 -28.03
N LEU A 464 27.67 7.30 -26.97
CA LEU A 464 29.13 7.34 -27.01
C LEU A 464 29.71 6.24 -27.92
N ILE A 465 29.20 5.01 -27.81
CA ILE A 465 29.61 3.90 -28.68
C ILE A 465 29.29 4.22 -30.14
N ASN A 466 28.11 4.77 -30.41
CA ASN A 466 27.74 5.16 -31.77
C ASN A 466 28.68 6.25 -32.32
N ARG A 467 28.95 7.30 -31.53
CA ARG A 467 29.87 8.38 -31.90
C ARG A 467 31.28 7.86 -32.20
N TYR A 468 31.79 6.95 -31.36
CA TYR A 468 33.08 6.30 -31.56
C TYR A 468 33.12 5.51 -32.88
N ARG A 469 32.08 4.71 -33.17
CA ARG A 469 31.96 3.95 -34.42
C ARG A 469 31.96 4.86 -35.65
N VAL A 470 31.18 5.95 -35.61
CA VAL A 470 31.10 6.92 -36.71
C VAL A 470 32.46 7.57 -36.97
N LEU A 471 33.11 8.08 -35.92
CA LEU A 471 34.40 8.77 -36.03
C LEU A 471 35.49 7.87 -36.63
N ASN A 472 35.54 6.60 -36.23
CA ASN A 472 36.49 5.65 -36.80
C ASN A 472 36.22 5.32 -38.28
N ARG A 473 34.95 5.26 -38.70
CA ARG A 473 34.61 5.08 -40.12
C ARG A 473 35.08 6.27 -40.95
N THR A 474 34.85 7.49 -40.48
CA THR A 474 35.27 8.72 -41.16
C THR A 474 36.80 8.80 -41.29
N ARG A 475 37.56 8.43 -40.24
CA ARG A 475 39.03 8.40 -40.30
C ARG A 475 39.55 7.48 -41.41
N ARG A 476 39.02 6.26 -41.50
CA ARG A 476 39.42 5.28 -42.54
C ARG A 476 39.15 5.79 -43.95
N GLN A 477 38.04 6.49 -44.17
CA GLN A 477 37.72 7.08 -45.46
C GLN A 477 38.73 8.16 -45.85
N LEU A 478 39.11 9.02 -44.90
CA LEU A 478 40.09 10.08 -45.13
C LEU A 478 41.48 9.53 -45.49
N GLU A 479 41.92 8.45 -44.84
CA GLU A 479 43.21 7.81 -45.15
C GLU A 479 43.25 7.25 -46.59
N LEU A 480 42.18 6.56 -47.00
CA LEU A 480 42.06 6.04 -48.38
C LEU A 480 42.05 7.16 -49.42
N GLU A 481 41.40 8.29 -49.13
CA GLU A 481 41.35 9.44 -50.02
C GLU A 481 42.75 10.08 -50.21
N LYS A 482 43.51 10.24 -49.12
CA LYS A 482 44.89 10.73 -49.17
C LYS A 482 45.78 9.84 -50.05
N MET A 483 45.68 8.53 -49.87
CA MET A 483 46.44 7.55 -50.64
C MET A 483 46.13 7.67 -52.14
N ARG A 484 44.84 7.76 -52.52
CA ARG A 484 44.44 7.99 -53.92
C ARG A 484 45.01 9.28 -54.50
N SER A 485 45.04 10.34 -53.72
CA SER A 485 45.58 11.64 -54.17
C SER A 485 47.08 11.59 -54.44
N VAL A 486 47.86 10.91 -53.60
CA VAL A 486 49.31 10.72 -53.81
C VAL A 486 49.57 9.90 -55.08
N ILE A 487 48.88 8.77 -55.23
CA ILE A 487 48.98 7.91 -56.43
C ILE A 487 48.63 8.71 -57.69
N ALA A 488 47.53 9.45 -57.68
CA ALA A 488 47.11 10.25 -58.83
C ALA A 488 48.14 11.33 -59.22
N ARG A 489 48.83 11.94 -58.25
CA ARG A 489 49.89 12.92 -58.50
C ARG A 489 51.12 12.29 -59.14
N ASP A 490 51.63 11.19 -58.57
CA ASP A 490 52.79 10.48 -59.08
C ASP A 490 52.56 9.97 -60.52
N LEU A 491 51.37 9.42 -60.79
CA LEU A 491 50.98 9.02 -62.15
C LEU A 491 50.91 10.22 -63.10
N HIS A 492 50.36 11.35 -62.66
CA HIS A 492 50.24 12.54 -63.50
C HIS A 492 51.60 13.12 -63.91
N ASP A 493 52.56 13.18 -62.99
CA ASP A 493 53.88 13.78 -63.25
C ASP A 493 54.75 12.92 -64.18
N ASP A 494 54.77 11.60 -63.97
CA ASP A 494 55.56 10.66 -64.79
C ASP A 494 54.92 10.43 -66.18
N LEU A 495 53.60 10.22 -66.26
CA LEU A 495 52.91 10.05 -67.54
C LEU A 495 52.88 11.36 -68.34
N GLY A 496 52.62 12.48 -67.68
CA GLY A 496 52.50 13.79 -68.33
C GLY A 496 53.80 14.22 -69.00
N SER A 497 54.94 14.04 -68.33
CA SER A 497 56.25 14.39 -68.88
C SER A 497 56.69 13.46 -70.02
N ALA A 498 56.46 12.14 -69.88
CA ALA A 498 56.79 11.14 -70.91
C ALA A 498 55.92 11.30 -72.17
N LEU A 499 54.60 11.46 -72.02
CA LEU A 499 53.68 11.69 -73.14
C LEU A 499 53.99 13.00 -73.87
N SER A 500 54.32 14.06 -73.12
CA SER A 500 54.74 15.34 -73.73
C SER A 500 56.01 15.17 -74.55
N SER A 501 56.99 14.41 -74.04
CA SER A 501 58.24 14.12 -74.75
C SER A 501 58.00 13.28 -76.00
N ILE A 502 57.17 12.23 -75.91
CA ILE A 502 56.76 11.40 -77.06
C ILE A 502 56.06 12.25 -78.12
N ASN A 503 55.16 13.15 -77.72
CA ASN A 503 54.46 14.03 -78.64
C ASN A 503 55.42 14.99 -79.35
N ILE A 504 56.37 15.60 -78.64
CA ILE A 504 57.40 16.46 -79.25
C ILE A 504 58.26 15.67 -80.24
N ILE A 505 58.75 14.49 -79.83
CA ILE A 505 59.57 13.62 -80.70
C ILE A 505 58.77 13.18 -81.94
N SER A 506 57.48 12.85 -81.77
CA SER A 506 56.60 12.47 -82.86
C SER A 506 56.32 13.62 -83.83
N GLN A 507 56.13 14.85 -83.34
CA GLN A 507 55.97 16.04 -84.18
C GLN A 507 57.24 16.38 -84.97
N VAL A 508 58.42 16.22 -84.36
CA VAL A 508 59.70 16.39 -85.05
C VAL A 508 59.86 15.33 -86.13
N ALA A 509 59.60 14.07 -85.81
CA ALA A 509 59.66 12.95 -86.76
C ALA A 509 58.72 13.12 -87.97
N LEU A 510 57.50 13.65 -87.76
CA LEU A 510 56.52 13.90 -88.82
C LEU A 510 56.97 15.00 -89.81
N ASN A 511 57.88 15.88 -89.40
CA ASN A 511 58.37 17.00 -90.23
C ASN A 511 59.71 16.70 -90.92
N GLU A 512 60.31 15.54 -90.70
CA GLU A 512 61.62 15.17 -91.22
C GLU A 512 61.56 14.51 -92.60
N LYS A 513 62.31 15.02 -93.59
CA LYS A 513 62.29 14.54 -94.98
C LYS A 513 63.53 13.74 -95.41
N ASN A 514 64.50 13.54 -94.52
CA ASN A 514 65.85 13.03 -94.85
C ASN A 514 66.14 11.55 -94.49
N GLY A 515 65.13 10.73 -94.20
CA GLY A 515 65.31 9.28 -94.08
C GLY A 515 65.87 8.75 -92.76
N GLU A 516 66.01 9.57 -91.70
CA GLU A 516 66.38 9.12 -90.34
C GLU A 516 65.18 8.78 -89.44
N GLY A 517 64.07 8.28 -90.01
CA GLY A 517 62.85 7.96 -89.24
C GLY A 517 63.06 6.91 -88.14
N GLU A 518 64.02 5.99 -88.34
CA GLU A 518 64.31 4.89 -87.43
C GLU A 518 64.81 5.37 -86.06
N ASN A 519 65.56 6.48 -86.01
CA ASN A 519 66.05 7.07 -84.75
C ASN A 519 64.91 7.63 -83.89
N TYR A 520 63.90 8.23 -84.52
CA TYR A 520 62.75 8.78 -83.81
C TYR A 520 61.80 7.71 -83.28
N TYR A 521 61.53 6.66 -84.07
CA TYR A 521 60.75 5.51 -83.57
C TYR A 521 61.47 4.81 -82.42
N GLN A 522 62.79 4.67 -82.50
CA GLN A 522 63.59 4.14 -81.40
C GLN A 522 63.47 5.02 -80.15
N ARG A 523 63.58 6.35 -80.27
CA ARG A 523 63.40 7.27 -79.13
C ARG A 523 61.99 7.23 -78.54
N ILE A 524 60.94 7.15 -79.37
CA ILE A 524 59.55 7.01 -78.90
C ILE A 524 59.36 5.69 -78.16
N ASN A 525 59.92 4.60 -78.72
CA ASN A 525 59.87 3.29 -78.08
C ASN A 525 60.62 3.33 -76.74
N GLU A 526 61.82 3.92 -76.69
CA GLU A 526 62.59 4.09 -75.45
C GLU A 526 61.81 4.90 -74.40
N GLN A 527 61.13 5.99 -74.79
CA GLN A 527 60.29 6.76 -73.86
C GLN A 527 59.06 5.98 -73.39
N SER A 528 58.42 5.23 -74.29
CA SER A 528 57.25 4.40 -73.96
C SER A 528 57.62 3.22 -73.06
N SER A 529 58.74 2.55 -73.33
CA SER A 529 59.28 1.48 -72.49
C SER A 529 59.62 1.99 -71.09
N ARG A 530 60.29 3.15 -70.98
CA ARG A 530 60.56 3.80 -69.69
C ARG A 530 59.27 4.13 -68.93
N MET A 531 58.23 4.58 -69.63
CA MET A 531 56.93 4.90 -69.03
C MET A 531 56.23 3.64 -68.49
N MET A 532 56.20 2.53 -69.24
CA MET A 532 55.64 1.27 -68.76
C MET A 532 56.43 0.72 -67.57
N GLU A 533 57.75 0.87 -67.57
CA GLU A 533 58.62 0.46 -66.49
C GLU A 533 58.35 1.27 -65.21
N SER A 534 58.24 2.61 -65.31
CA SER A 534 57.84 3.44 -64.16
C SER A 534 56.44 3.09 -63.64
N MET A 535 55.49 2.83 -64.55
CA MET A 535 54.14 2.38 -64.18
C MET A 535 54.16 1.05 -63.41
N SER A 536 54.96 0.09 -63.88
CA SER A 536 55.15 -1.20 -63.22
C SER A 536 55.77 -1.03 -61.83
N ASP A 537 56.76 -0.14 -61.69
CA ASP A 537 57.39 0.16 -60.41
C ASP A 537 56.41 0.84 -59.43
N ILE A 538 55.54 1.76 -59.91
CA ILE A 538 54.46 2.37 -59.11
C ILE A 538 53.44 1.32 -58.68
N VAL A 539 52.92 0.51 -59.61
CA VAL A 539 51.94 -0.54 -59.31
C VAL A 539 52.50 -1.56 -58.32
N TRP A 540 53.76 -1.98 -58.50
CA TRP A 540 54.44 -2.87 -57.57
C TRP A 540 54.61 -2.24 -56.19
N SER A 541 54.92 -0.93 -56.11
CA SER A 541 55.05 -0.20 -54.85
C SER A 541 53.73 0.08 -54.14
N ILE A 542 52.58 -0.05 -54.80
CA ILE A 542 51.26 0.16 -54.18
C ILE A 542 50.65 -1.16 -53.71
N ASN A 543 51.09 -2.30 -54.26
CA ASN A 543 50.54 -3.60 -53.90
C ASN A 543 50.94 -3.99 -52.47
N PRO A 544 49.99 -4.12 -51.52
CA PRO A 544 50.27 -4.45 -50.11
C PRO A 544 50.97 -5.80 -49.92
N ASN A 545 50.84 -6.71 -50.90
CA ASN A 545 51.51 -8.01 -50.87
C ASN A 545 53.04 -7.89 -51.00
N ASN A 546 53.54 -6.73 -51.41
CA ASN A 546 54.97 -6.47 -51.60
C ASN A 546 55.61 -5.73 -50.41
N ASP A 547 54.87 -5.51 -49.30
CA ASP A 547 55.28 -4.65 -48.18
C ASP A 547 56.45 -5.20 -47.35
N SER A 548 56.78 -6.47 -47.49
CA SER A 548 57.93 -7.06 -46.80
C SER A 548 59.23 -6.78 -47.55
N LEU A 549 60.30 -6.56 -46.77
CA LEU A 549 61.65 -6.39 -47.30
C LEU A 549 62.11 -7.61 -48.13
N GLU A 550 61.58 -8.80 -47.84
CA GLU A 550 61.87 -10.02 -48.62
C GLU A 550 61.42 -9.88 -50.07
N GLN A 551 60.25 -9.26 -50.33
CA GLN A 551 59.76 -9.06 -51.70
C GLN A 551 60.63 -8.05 -52.47
N VAL A 552 61.14 -7.03 -51.76
CA VAL A 552 62.11 -6.08 -52.34
C VAL A 552 63.40 -6.81 -52.72
N LEU A 553 63.88 -7.68 -51.83
CA LEU A 553 65.10 -8.46 -52.00
C LEU A 553 65.00 -9.44 -53.18
N VAL A 554 63.87 -10.15 -53.33
CA VAL A 554 63.62 -11.01 -54.51
C VAL A 554 63.73 -10.19 -55.80
N LYS A 555 63.04 -9.04 -55.85
CA LYS A 555 63.10 -8.15 -57.02
C LYS A 555 64.50 -7.61 -57.29
N MET A 556 65.29 -7.32 -56.24
CA MET A 556 66.69 -6.91 -56.38
C MET A 556 67.56 -8.01 -56.98
N LYS A 557 67.38 -9.27 -56.56
CA LYS A 557 68.11 -10.42 -57.10
C LYS A 557 67.76 -10.65 -58.57
N GLU A 558 66.48 -10.64 -58.91
CA GLU A 558 66.00 -10.78 -60.31
C GLU A 558 66.59 -9.69 -61.21
N PHE A 559 66.52 -8.42 -60.77
CA PHE A 559 67.09 -7.31 -61.54
C PHE A 559 68.62 -7.39 -61.69
N THR A 560 69.32 -7.88 -60.65
CA THR A 560 70.77 -8.06 -60.71
C THR A 560 71.16 -9.10 -61.76
N ALA A 561 70.47 -10.24 -61.76
CA ALA A 561 70.68 -11.31 -62.74
C ALA A 561 70.46 -10.79 -64.16
N GLU A 562 69.33 -10.09 -64.38
CA GLU A 562 68.96 -9.54 -65.69
C GLU A 562 70.02 -8.59 -66.27
N ILE A 563 70.67 -7.77 -65.43
CA ILE A 563 71.61 -6.74 -65.89
C ILE A 563 73.06 -7.23 -65.96
N LEU A 564 73.50 -8.07 -65.02
CA LEU A 564 74.91 -8.45 -64.90
C LEU A 564 75.28 -9.73 -65.66
N GLU A 565 74.37 -10.72 -65.75
CA GLU A 565 74.66 -12.00 -66.43
C GLU A 565 74.94 -11.83 -67.94
N PRO A 566 74.18 -11.03 -68.72
CA PRO A 566 74.46 -10.85 -70.14
C PRO A 566 75.80 -10.15 -70.44
N LYS A 567 76.44 -9.59 -69.42
CA LYS A 567 77.72 -8.87 -69.50
C LYS A 567 78.90 -9.68 -68.93
N ASP A 568 78.69 -10.95 -68.61
CA ASP A 568 79.68 -11.85 -68.00
C ASP A 568 80.30 -11.30 -66.68
N ILE A 569 79.52 -10.53 -65.91
CA ILE A 569 79.92 -10.02 -64.59
C ILE A 569 79.38 -10.96 -63.51
N ALA A 570 80.27 -11.61 -62.76
CA ALA A 570 79.86 -12.45 -61.65
C ALA A 570 79.33 -11.59 -60.48
N TYR A 571 78.29 -12.05 -59.81
CA TYR A 571 77.73 -11.34 -58.65
C TYR A 571 77.52 -12.26 -57.46
N HIS A 572 77.68 -11.68 -56.27
CA HIS A 572 77.47 -12.39 -55.01
C HIS A 572 76.54 -11.58 -54.10
N PHE A 573 75.42 -12.17 -53.73
CA PHE A 573 74.43 -11.56 -52.85
C PHE A 573 74.59 -12.13 -51.43
N ARG A 574 74.79 -11.27 -50.44
CA ARG A 574 74.81 -11.61 -49.02
C ARG A 574 73.69 -10.90 -48.28
N GLU A 575 72.94 -11.67 -47.53
CA GLU A 575 71.80 -11.19 -46.74
C GLU A 575 71.88 -11.73 -45.32
N ASP A 576 71.33 -10.98 -44.37
CA ASP A 576 71.21 -11.37 -42.96
C ASP A 576 69.84 -11.99 -42.69
N ASP A 577 69.76 -13.02 -41.83
CA ASP A 577 68.50 -13.69 -41.45
C ASP A 577 67.51 -12.71 -40.78
N ALA A 578 68.03 -11.63 -40.18
CA ALA A 578 67.29 -10.55 -39.56
C ALA A 578 66.44 -9.70 -40.52
N ILE A 579 66.53 -9.93 -41.84
CA ILE A 579 65.71 -9.26 -42.86
C ILE A 579 64.25 -9.74 -42.82
N SER A 580 64.01 -10.95 -42.31
CA SER A 580 62.67 -11.56 -42.30
C SER A 580 61.70 -10.80 -41.40
N GLY A 581 60.55 -10.40 -41.93
CA GLY A 581 59.49 -9.70 -41.19
C GLY A 581 59.62 -8.17 -41.07
N ILE A 582 60.69 -7.56 -41.62
CA ILE A 582 60.78 -6.09 -41.72
C ILE A 582 59.82 -5.60 -42.80
N ARG A 583 58.98 -4.61 -42.45
CA ARG A 583 58.09 -3.91 -43.39
C ARG A 583 58.60 -2.49 -43.60
N LEU A 584 58.77 -2.12 -44.87
CA LEU A 584 59.09 -0.75 -45.26
C LEU A 584 57.82 -0.03 -45.70
N ASP A 585 57.70 1.26 -45.38
CA ASP A 585 56.66 2.08 -45.98
C ASP A 585 56.84 2.17 -47.50
N VAL A 586 55.76 2.52 -48.18
CA VAL A 586 55.68 2.57 -49.64
C VAL A 586 56.79 3.44 -50.26
N ASP A 587 57.10 4.58 -49.64
CA ASP A 587 58.07 5.55 -50.14
C ASP A 587 59.52 5.09 -49.92
N LYS A 588 59.83 4.54 -48.74
CA LYS A 588 61.14 3.94 -48.45
C LYS A 588 61.43 2.74 -49.36
N ARG A 589 60.44 1.87 -49.59
CA ARG A 589 60.57 0.73 -50.49
C ARG A 589 60.85 1.16 -51.94
N LYS A 590 60.05 2.08 -52.48
CA LYS A 590 60.18 2.58 -53.86
C LYS A 590 61.56 3.20 -54.07
N ASN A 591 61.96 4.10 -53.18
CA ASN A 591 63.22 4.82 -53.31
C ASN A 591 64.45 3.90 -53.10
N LEU A 592 64.37 2.92 -52.18
CA LEU A 592 65.43 1.93 -51.98
C LEU A 592 65.69 1.12 -53.26
N PHE A 593 64.63 0.56 -53.86
CA PHE A 593 64.77 -0.22 -55.08
C PHE A 593 65.31 0.63 -56.24
N LEU A 594 64.84 1.87 -56.38
CA LEU A 594 65.29 2.77 -57.44
C LEU A 594 66.75 3.23 -57.28
N VAL A 595 67.23 3.41 -56.04
CA VAL A 595 68.65 3.68 -55.77
C VAL A 595 69.48 2.44 -56.11
N PHE A 596 69.06 1.26 -55.65
CA PHE A 596 69.72 -0.01 -55.98
C PHE A 596 69.84 -0.23 -57.50
N LYS A 597 68.75 -0.02 -58.23
CA LYS A 597 68.69 -0.15 -59.69
C LYS A 597 69.70 0.72 -60.40
N GLU A 598 69.86 1.96 -59.93
CA GLU A 598 70.82 2.92 -60.46
C GLU A 598 72.27 2.48 -60.16
N ILE A 599 72.55 1.94 -58.97
CA ILE A 599 73.87 1.43 -58.59
C ILE A 599 74.28 0.27 -59.50
N ILE A 600 73.41 -0.74 -59.67
CA ILE A 600 73.69 -1.92 -60.50
C ILE A 600 73.88 -1.54 -61.97
N ASN A 601 73.04 -0.64 -62.51
CA ASN A 601 73.21 -0.13 -63.86
C ASN A 601 74.54 0.60 -64.06
N ASN A 602 74.97 1.38 -63.06
CA ASN A 602 76.24 2.08 -63.13
C ASN A 602 77.43 1.11 -63.09
N ALA A 603 77.38 0.07 -62.26
CA ALA A 603 78.38 -1.00 -62.26
C ALA A 603 78.46 -1.67 -63.65
N ALA A 604 77.32 -2.07 -64.22
CA ALA A 604 77.23 -2.77 -65.50
C ALA A 604 77.68 -1.94 -66.72
N LYS A 605 77.53 -0.60 -66.66
CA LYS A 605 77.85 0.30 -67.78
C LYS A 605 79.23 0.90 -67.68
N TYR A 606 79.71 1.22 -66.48
CA TYR A 606 80.86 2.10 -66.30
C TYR A 606 82.02 1.48 -65.54
N SER A 607 81.81 0.43 -64.73
CA SER A 607 82.84 -0.08 -63.83
C SER A 607 83.90 -0.95 -64.55
N GLU A 608 83.51 -1.70 -65.61
CA GLU A 608 84.35 -2.76 -66.21
C GLU A 608 84.77 -3.84 -65.19
N SER A 609 83.99 -3.98 -64.10
CA SER A 609 84.17 -5.00 -63.06
C SER A 609 83.96 -6.41 -63.58
N LYS A 610 84.67 -7.37 -62.99
CA LYS A 610 84.39 -8.80 -63.15
C LYS A 610 83.51 -9.35 -62.04
N ASN A 611 83.50 -8.70 -60.89
CA ASN A 611 82.76 -9.13 -59.71
C ASN A 611 82.04 -7.97 -59.04
N VAL A 612 80.75 -8.18 -58.71
CA VAL A 612 79.95 -7.25 -57.91
C VAL A 612 79.42 -7.97 -56.67
N THR A 613 79.74 -7.44 -55.48
CA THR A 613 79.24 -7.95 -54.21
C THR A 613 78.14 -7.04 -53.68
N ILE A 614 76.96 -7.60 -53.43
CA ILE A 614 75.81 -6.90 -52.88
C ILE A 614 75.55 -7.46 -51.48
N ILE A 615 75.50 -6.58 -50.49
CA ILE A 615 75.32 -6.94 -49.09
C ILE A 615 74.13 -6.14 -48.55
N LEU A 616 73.15 -6.84 -48.01
CA LEU A 616 72.00 -6.24 -47.32
C LEU A 616 72.01 -6.71 -45.85
N LEU A 617 72.14 -5.78 -44.92
CA LEU A 617 72.18 -6.06 -43.47
C LEU A 617 71.10 -5.26 -42.76
N ALA A 618 70.39 -5.89 -41.83
CA ALA A 618 69.37 -5.24 -41.03
C ALA A 618 69.74 -5.29 -39.54
N THR A 619 69.57 -4.15 -38.86
CA THR A 619 69.68 -4.02 -37.40
C THR A 619 68.33 -3.56 -36.84
N ALA A 620 68.16 -3.54 -35.51
CA ALA A 620 66.92 -3.07 -34.88
C ALA A 620 66.55 -1.62 -35.24
N THR A 621 67.50 -0.79 -35.69
CA THR A 621 67.31 0.64 -35.92
C THR A 621 67.63 1.09 -37.35
N SER A 622 68.32 0.30 -38.15
CA SER A 622 68.73 0.68 -39.50
C SER A 622 68.89 -0.50 -40.46
N LEU A 623 68.61 -0.25 -41.74
CA LEU A 623 68.84 -1.14 -42.87
C LEU A 623 70.01 -0.60 -43.69
N THR A 624 71.03 -1.42 -43.93
CA THR A 624 72.22 -1.04 -44.69
C THR A 624 72.31 -1.86 -45.98
N LEU A 625 72.29 -1.18 -47.12
CA LEU A 625 72.59 -1.74 -48.43
C LEU A 625 74.01 -1.31 -48.84
N SER A 626 74.90 -2.26 -49.13
CA SER A 626 76.24 -2.00 -49.64
C SER A 626 76.45 -2.75 -50.95
N VAL A 627 76.84 -2.04 -52.00
CA VAL A 627 77.23 -2.65 -53.28
C VAL A 627 78.68 -2.27 -53.55
N ASN A 628 79.51 -3.28 -53.86
CA ASN A 628 80.93 -3.13 -54.10
C ASN A 628 81.33 -3.81 -55.41
N ASP A 629 81.96 -3.07 -56.31
CA ASP A 629 82.52 -3.61 -57.56
C ASP A 629 84.06 -3.63 -57.52
N ASP A 630 84.69 -4.50 -58.32
CA ASP A 630 86.14 -4.66 -58.43
C ASP A 630 86.74 -3.98 -59.68
N GLY A 631 86.00 -3.03 -60.29
CA GLY A 631 86.39 -2.43 -61.56
C GLY A 631 87.43 -1.32 -61.46
N LYS A 632 87.49 -0.48 -62.50
CA LYS A 632 88.56 0.53 -62.65
C LYS A 632 88.51 1.65 -61.60
N GLY A 633 87.39 1.85 -60.92
CA GLY A 633 87.18 2.97 -59.98
C GLY A 633 87.36 4.35 -60.64
N PHE A 634 87.14 5.42 -59.88
CA PHE A 634 87.34 6.79 -60.34
C PHE A 634 87.71 7.72 -59.18
N ASP A 635 88.33 8.86 -59.48
CA ASP A 635 88.53 9.92 -58.48
C ASP A 635 87.23 10.73 -58.32
N PRO A 636 86.62 10.74 -57.11
CA PRO A 636 85.41 11.51 -56.85
C PRO A 636 85.54 13.02 -57.09
N ALA A 637 86.77 13.58 -57.08
CA ALA A 637 87.02 15.00 -57.30
C ALA A 637 87.11 15.40 -58.78
N GLU A 638 87.47 14.47 -59.68
CA GLU A 638 87.64 14.75 -61.11
C GLU A 638 86.40 14.45 -61.96
N VAL A 639 85.46 13.64 -61.45
CA VAL A 639 84.26 13.24 -62.19
C VAL A 639 83.11 14.21 -61.97
N LYS A 640 82.65 14.86 -63.05
CA LYS A 640 81.41 15.66 -63.01
C LYS A 640 80.23 14.77 -62.63
N PRO A 641 79.45 15.09 -61.58
CA PRO A 641 78.32 14.27 -61.17
C PRO A 641 77.24 14.27 -62.26
N GLY A 642 77.02 13.11 -62.88
CA GLY A 642 75.90 12.91 -63.81
C GLY A 642 74.56 12.85 -63.08
N ASN A 643 73.46 12.86 -63.86
CA ASN A 643 72.09 12.85 -63.31
C ASN A 643 71.82 11.65 -62.37
N GLY A 644 72.44 10.48 -62.61
CA GLY A 644 72.29 9.29 -61.77
C GLY A 644 72.76 9.50 -60.33
N LEU A 645 73.91 10.15 -60.13
CA LEU A 645 74.48 10.41 -58.80
C LEU A 645 73.63 11.40 -57.99
N ARG A 646 73.06 12.41 -58.65
CA ARG A 646 72.15 13.37 -58.02
C ARG A 646 70.82 12.72 -57.65
N ASN A 647 70.24 11.93 -58.56
CA ASN A 647 68.99 11.22 -58.32
C ASN A 647 69.09 10.24 -57.13
N MET A 648 70.23 9.55 -56.99
CA MET A 648 70.46 8.68 -55.82
C MET A 648 70.50 9.48 -54.51
N ALA A 649 71.13 10.67 -54.50
CA ALA A 649 71.18 11.52 -53.33
C ALA A 649 69.80 12.10 -52.95
N ASP A 650 69.02 12.55 -53.93
CA ASP A 650 67.67 13.07 -53.69
C ASP A 650 66.73 11.98 -53.15
N ARG A 651 66.84 10.75 -53.68
CA ARG A 651 66.08 9.58 -53.19
C ARG A 651 66.54 9.12 -51.80
N ALA A 652 67.83 9.14 -51.52
CA ALA A 652 68.34 8.87 -50.18
C ALA A 652 67.77 9.87 -49.16
N LYS A 653 67.76 11.16 -49.50
CA LYS A 653 67.17 12.21 -48.67
C LYS A 653 65.67 12.01 -48.45
N ALA A 654 64.91 11.59 -49.46
CA ALA A 654 63.48 11.29 -49.33
C ALA A 654 63.19 10.15 -48.33
N MET A 655 64.16 9.24 -48.12
CA MET A 655 64.07 8.15 -47.14
C MET A 655 64.68 8.49 -45.77
N ASN A 656 65.18 9.72 -45.59
CA ASN A 656 66.08 10.09 -44.47
C ASN A 656 67.31 9.17 -44.37
N ALA A 657 67.79 8.66 -45.50
CA ALA A 657 68.92 7.76 -45.60
C ALA A 657 70.24 8.51 -45.87
N ILE A 658 71.35 7.96 -45.38
CA ILE A 658 72.69 8.49 -45.63
C ILE A 658 73.36 7.61 -46.69
N ILE A 659 73.88 8.25 -47.75
CA ILE A 659 74.59 7.57 -48.83
C ILE A 659 76.09 7.89 -48.75
N HIS A 660 76.90 6.86 -48.56
CA HIS A 660 78.37 6.91 -48.58
C HIS A 660 78.88 6.32 -49.89
N ARG A 661 79.89 6.98 -50.48
CA ARG A 661 80.49 6.59 -51.76
C ARG A 661 81.99 6.63 -51.61
N GLU A 662 82.63 5.52 -51.90
CA GLU A 662 84.09 5.37 -51.89
C GLU A 662 84.51 4.78 -53.23
N SER A 663 85.36 5.49 -53.97
CA SER A 663 85.94 5.00 -55.21
C SER A 663 87.40 5.42 -55.26
N SER A 664 88.25 4.58 -55.81
CA SER A 664 89.66 4.89 -56.03
C SER A 664 90.14 4.24 -57.32
N PRO A 665 90.94 4.95 -58.15
CA PRO A 665 91.47 4.37 -59.38
C PRO A 665 92.19 3.03 -59.13
N GLY A 666 91.77 2.00 -59.85
CA GLY A 666 92.29 0.62 -59.78
C GLY A 666 91.78 -0.24 -58.62
N LYS A 667 90.86 0.26 -57.77
CA LYS A 667 90.34 -0.46 -56.59
C LYS A 667 88.82 -0.66 -56.57
N GLY A 668 88.12 -0.32 -57.65
CA GLY A 668 86.66 -0.43 -57.75
C GLY A 668 85.89 0.69 -57.02
N THR A 669 84.57 0.51 -56.92
CA THR A 669 83.66 1.45 -56.24
C THR A 669 82.77 0.75 -55.23
N GLN A 670 82.64 1.36 -54.04
CA GLN A 670 81.68 0.99 -53.02
C GLN A 670 80.63 2.08 -52.83
N ILE A 671 79.36 1.69 -52.86
CA ILE A 671 78.23 2.54 -52.48
C ILE A 671 77.51 1.89 -51.32
N ARG A 672 77.40 2.62 -50.20
CA ARG A 672 76.66 2.20 -49.00
C ARG A 672 75.51 3.16 -48.73
N LEU A 673 74.33 2.61 -48.52
CA LEU A 673 73.11 3.33 -48.19
C LEU A 673 72.59 2.84 -46.83
N GLU A 674 72.50 3.75 -45.87
CA GLU A 674 72.02 3.49 -44.50
C GLU A 674 70.65 4.13 -44.29
N ILE A 675 69.61 3.32 -44.09
CA ILE A 675 68.21 3.73 -43.99
C ILE A 675 67.71 3.51 -42.57
N PRO A 676 67.15 4.52 -41.88
CA PRO A 676 66.55 4.35 -40.57
C PRO A 676 65.22 3.57 -40.64
N LEU A 677 65.06 2.56 -39.79
CA LEU A 677 63.86 1.70 -39.70
C LEU A 677 62.81 2.23 -38.69
N VAL A 678 63.10 3.34 -38.01
CA VAL A 678 62.23 3.99 -37.02
C VAL A 678 61.56 5.24 -37.59
#